data_AF-A0AA86MYX9-F1
#
_entry.id   AF-A0AA86MYX9-F1
#
_cell.length_a   1.000
_cell.length_b   1.000
_cell.length_c   1.000
_cell.angle_alpha   90.00
_cell.angle_beta   90.00
_cell.angle_gamma   90.00
#
_symmetry.space_group_name_H-M   'P 1'
#
loop_
_entity.id
_entity.type
_entity.pdbx_description
1 polymer ?
#
loop_
_entity_poly.entity_id
_entity_poly.type
_entity_poly.pdbx_seq_one_letter_code
_entity_poly.pdbx_strand_id
1 'polypeptide(L)'
;MTDHELVNRPLVKAWLWWALIWLTFFPIVGVLVSIKFHHPGFLDGISWLTFGRLRPVHVNGVIFGSFSTVFLGLLYYIVPRLCGVRMYKEAWGWWLLHAWNAFLVLGTVSLVLGYNMGLEAGEFEWPLNLLRFAVLGLITLQVLGTVFRRIERRFYVAMWYTTAALIWTVMNLILGNVLLPYTDDIAGVNSAAMHGLYIHYIVGLWITPAGLALIYYFLPLSAKNALFSHKLSLLGFWGLAFFYPFVGTHHYLYSPIPHWTQTISIVTSMLLIIPVWTVVANFFGTMFGRWGRVAGGGGADNYAAKFLMLGAVYYLLGCFQGSVEALRRLQELTHFNDFVIAHSHLTVFGTFVVWAVGSAYYVWPRVTGRQLWSDKLASWHLWLTVGGFTVMAVGLTAQGFVQGSMLEYGANFVDTVKEMKPWWVARTLGGVAMDVALLLMIINFYKTAAEGRPVEEGAAAPPPIETPVEVVAKGSWIESPSTVLLVAGFAFFFLAVGVQGVTPWLMAETRTASVEDTVTKAVIQVADYTPQELKGRQVYIREGCWYCHSQYVRPVTGESFRWGPVSQAGEYAYDRPHLFSTRRIGPDLTRVGRKFGDDWHAAHHWNPREVVPDSIMPAFPWLYEPAKDGAAPELNEEGKAMVAYLQKLGTGIGDWREGFVSTQVAAGQVLNANPQSQDELLALGKIVYERRCVGCHGVKGNGTGPSARFMDPRPRDFTKGIFKFRSTPGKDSLPTDLDLYSTVTHGLWGTAMPSWQEISDHERRAVVQYIKTFSDRWTEEAVPPPITIPPEPPITPASLETGKTLFIANCMLCHGNEGKGDGPMVPVLKDAWGQPLKPANFTLAAGLSGGVKLGHDGEHLFKTATTGVGGTPMPVFGEQLTPEEIWDIVHYVQSLRVKAHQAELVEAGLKDGDREQTRLRIWASLSTAARRGDLDQAVVQAAQKPQPETELVAESADEG
;
A
#
# COMPACT_ATOMS: atom_id res chain seq x y z
N MET A 1 24.54 43.49 23.77
CA MET A 1 25.31 42.61 22.87
C MET A 1 25.00 43.02 21.44
N THR A 2 26.02 43.16 20.60
CA THR A 2 25.83 43.36 19.16
C THR A 2 25.32 42.06 18.51
N ASP A 3 24.75 42.15 17.31
CA ASP A 3 24.30 40.96 16.55
C ASP A 3 25.44 39.94 16.29
N HIS A 4 26.68 40.43 16.26
CA HIS A 4 27.89 39.62 16.14
C HIS A 4 28.20 38.81 17.41
N GLU A 5 27.78 39.29 18.58
CA GLU A 5 28.02 38.63 19.87
C GLU A 5 26.91 37.63 20.25
N LEU A 6 25.69 37.81 19.71
CA LEU A 6 24.53 36.99 20.02
C LEU A 6 24.55 35.62 19.35
N VAL A 7 25.12 35.51 18.14
CA VAL A 7 24.98 34.33 17.29
C VAL A 7 26.33 33.73 16.94
N ASN A 8 26.48 32.44 17.24
CA ASN A 8 27.64 31.66 16.85
C ASN A 8 27.60 31.31 15.35
N ARG A 9 28.11 32.24 14.53
CA ARG A 9 28.16 32.10 13.06
C ARG A 9 28.92 30.85 12.60
N PRO A 10 30.06 30.45 13.19
CA PRO A 10 30.73 29.20 12.83
C PRO A 10 29.83 27.96 12.99
N LEU A 11 29.09 27.87 14.09
CA LEU A 11 28.16 26.76 14.33
C LEU A 11 27.02 26.75 13.30
N VAL A 12 26.38 27.90 13.05
CA VAL A 12 25.32 28.01 12.02
C VAL A 12 25.85 27.60 10.64
N LYS A 13 27.04 28.07 10.28
CA LYS A 13 27.69 27.72 9.00
C LYS A 13 27.97 26.21 8.90
N ALA A 14 28.42 25.57 9.98
CA ALA A 14 28.68 24.13 10.02
C ALA A 14 27.40 23.31 9.81
N TRP A 15 26.30 23.68 10.47
CA TRP A 15 24.98 23.07 10.23
C TRP A 15 24.52 23.23 8.79
N LEU A 16 24.61 24.45 8.26
CA LEU A 16 24.17 24.74 6.89
C LEU A 16 25.02 23.99 5.84
N TRP A 17 26.31 23.77 6.07
CA TRP A 17 27.12 22.93 5.18
C TRP A 17 26.61 21.50 5.09
N TRP A 18 26.36 20.86 6.24
CA TRP A 18 25.73 19.54 6.27
C TRP A 18 24.35 19.54 5.64
N ALA A 19 23.58 20.61 5.87
CA ALA A 19 22.27 20.77 5.27
C ALA A 19 22.33 20.78 3.74
N LEU A 20 23.33 21.43 3.12
CA LEU A 20 23.52 21.42 1.67
C LEU A 20 23.78 20.00 1.12
N ILE A 21 24.53 19.16 1.86
CA ILE A 21 24.78 17.77 1.48
C ILE A 21 23.45 16.99 1.44
N TRP A 22 22.68 17.04 2.52
CA TRP A 22 21.42 16.29 2.64
C TRP A 22 20.29 16.85 1.76
N LEU A 23 20.30 18.16 1.51
CA LEU A 23 19.39 18.81 0.57
C LEU A 23 19.62 18.34 -0.87
N THR A 24 20.77 17.73 -1.19
CA THR A 24 21.06 17.17 -2.52
C THR A 24 20.93 15.67 -2.56
N PHE A 25 21.50 14.97 -1.57
CA PHE A 25 21.58 13.52 -1.57
C PHE A 25 20.20 12.85 -1.60
N PHE A 26 19.27 13.25 -0.74
CA PHE A 26 17.97 12.58 -0.62
C PHE A 26 16.98 12.87 -1.77
N PRO A 27 16.97 14.07 -2.37
CA PRO A 27 16.26 14.30 -3.63
C PRO A 27 16.78 13.45 -4.80
N ILE A 28 18.10 13.27 -4.92
CA ILE A 28 18.69 12.36 -5.93
C ILE A 28 18.19 10.93 -5.73
N VAL A 29 18.10 10.44 -4.47
CA VAL A 29 17.50 9.13 -4.19
C VAL A 29 16.04 9.08 -4.68
N GLY A 30 15.29 10.18 -4.54
CA GLY A 30 13.94 10.33 -5.10
C GLY A 30 13.90 10.19 -6.62
N VAL A 31 14.85 10.77 -7.35
CA VAL A 31 14.99 10.59 -8.80
C VAL A 31 15.32 9.13 -9.15
N LEU A 32 16.23 8.47 -8.43
CA LEU A 32 16.56 7.05 -8.64
C LEU A 32 15.34 6.15 -8.44
N VAL A 33 14.56 6.41 -7.38
CA VAL A 33 13.29 5.74 -7.10
C VAL A 33 12.28 6.02 -8.22
N SER A 34 12.26 7.24 -8.77
CA SER A 34 11.34 7.61 -9.84
C SER A 34 11.60 6.89 -11.16
N ILE A 35 12.87 6.70 -11.52
CA ILE A 35 13.30 5.98 -12.74
C ILE A 35 12.73 4.56 -12.77
N LYS A 36 12.64 3.90 -11.61
CA LYS A 36 12.18 2.51 -11.52
C LYS A 36 10.74 2.30 -11.98
N PHE A 37 9.90 3.33 -12.02
CA PHE A 37 8.51 3.18 -12.48
C PHE A 37 8.37 3.07 -13.98
N HIS A 38 9.31 3.62 -14.75
CA HIS A 38 9.32 3.49 -16.21
C HIS A 38 10.46 2.59 -16.73
N HIS A 39 11.47 2.33 -15.90
CA HIS A 39 12.55 1.37 -16.15
C HIS A 39 12.77 0.46 -14.92
N PRO A 40 11.89 -0.54 -14.67
CA PRO A 40 11.99 -1.41 -13.48
C PRO A 40 13.28 -2.24 -13.43
N GLY A 41 13.94 -2.48 -14.57
CA GLY A 41 15.26 -3.14 -14.64
C GLY A 41 16.45 -2.26 -14.25
N PHE A 42 16.24 -0.95 -13.99
CA PHE A 42 17.31 -0.04 -13.59
C PHE A 42 17.84 -0.40 -12.19
N LEU A 43 19.12 -0.80 -12.10
CA LEU A 43 19.77 -1.27 -10.87
C LEU A 43 19.06 -2.50 -10.26
N ASP A 44 18.62 -3.43 -11.09
CA ASP A 44 17.95 -4.69 -10.70
C ASP A 44 18.95 -5.74 -10.19
N GLY A 45 18.46 -6.76 -9.48
CA GLY A 45 19.27 -7.86 -8.95
C GLY A 45 20.10 -7.53 -7.70
N ILE A 46 20.02 -6.29 -7.20
CA ILE A 46 20.74 -5.83 -6.00
C ILE A 46 19.71 -5.42 -4.94
N SER A 47 19.68 -6.13 -3.82
CA SER A 47 18.65 -5.96 -2.79
C SER A 47 18.55 -4.54 -2.24
N TRP A 48 19.69 -3.92 -1.94
CA TRP A 48 19.76 -2.57 -1.37
C TRP A 48 19.41 -1.45 -2.36
N LEU A 49 19.28 -1.73 -3.66
CA LEU A 49 18.89 -0.75 -4.68
C LEU A 49 17.44 -0.96 -5.17
N THR A 50 16.64 -1.81 -4.54
CA THR A 50 15.23 -1.97 -4.91
C THR A 50 14.41 -0.73 -4.55
N PHE A 51 13.26 -0.57 -5.22
CA PHE A 51 12.31 0.49 -4.89
C PHE A 51 11.91 0.47 -3.39
N GLY A 52 11.58 -0.72 -2.88
CA GLY A 52 11.08 -0.90 -1.53
C GLY A 52 12.08 -0.49 -0.43
N ARG A 53 13.39 -0.63 -0.68
CA ARG A 53 14.44 -0.21 0.25
C ARG A 53 14.87 1.24 0.07
N LEU A 54 14.82 1.78 -1.15
CA LEU A 54 15.19 3.17 -1.43
C LEU A 54 14.08 4.19 -1.11
N ARG A 55 12.80 3.80 -1.20
CA ARG A 55 11.68 4.68 -0.85
C ARG A 55 11.78 5.24 0.59
N PRO A 56 11.95 4.43 1.65
CA PRO A 56 12.04 4.97 3.00
C PRO A 56 13.30 5.82 3.21
N VAL A 57 14.39 5.57 2.47
CA VAL A 57 15.58 6.44 2.46
C VAL A 57 15.22 7.82 1.93
N HIS A 58 14.50 7.89 0.81
CA HIS A 58 14.03 9.16 0.26
C HIS A 58 13.08 9.88 1.23
N VAL A 59 12.05 9.19 1.74
CA VAL A 59 11.03 9.80 2.61
C VAL A 59 11.64 10.33 3.91
N ASN A 60 12.34 9.48 4.68
CA ASN A 60 12.99 9.91 5.92
C ASN A 60 14.10 10.92 5.67
N GLY A 61 14.83 10.74 4.57
CA GLY A 61 15.89 11.62 4.14
C GLY A 61 15.42 13.03 3.81
N VAL A 62 14.30 13.20 3.12
CA VAL A 62 13.75 14.54 2.85
C VAL A 62 13.21 15.19 4.12
N ILE A 63 12.52 14.43 4.98
CA ILE A 63 11.95 14.93 6.24
C ILE A 63 13.07 15.35 7.21
N PHE A 64 13.94 14.43 7.59
CA PHE A 64 14.95 14.63 8.63
C PHE A 64 16.27 15.16 8.05
N GLY A 65 16.68 14.70 6.88
CA GLY A 65 17.90 15.18 6.22
C GLY A 65 17.71 16.57 5.61
N SER A 66 16.92 16.66 4.53
CA SER A 66 16.83 17.87 3.70
C SER A 66 16.16 19.04 4.40
N PHE A 67 14.95 18.88 4.95
CA PHE A 67 14.25 19.98 5.63
C PHE A 67 14.79 20.22 7.04
N SER A 68 14.78 19.18 7.88
CA SER A 68 15.06 19.36 9.31
C SER A 68 16.49 19.83 9.58
N THR A 69 17.49 19.36 8.83
CA THR A 69 18.88 19.84 9.04
C THR A 69 19.03 21.33 8.72
N VAL A 70 18.35 21.83 7.67
CA VAL A 70 18.33 23.27 7.35
C VAL A 70 17.64 24.03 8.47
N PHE A 71 16.47 23.57 8.92
CA PHE A 71 15.73 24.20 10.02
C PHE A 71 16.54 24.24 11.31
N LEU A 72 17.15 23.12 11.73
CA LEU A 72 18.00 23.04 12.92
C LEU A 72 19.19 23.99 12.85
N GLY A 73 19.84 24.12 11.68
CA GLY A 73 20.89 25.12 11.47
C GLY A 73 20.38 26.56 11.60
N LEU A 74 19.22 26.85 11.04
CA LEU A 74 18.58 28.17 11.10
C LEU A 74 18.05 28.50 12.51
N LEU A 75 17.70 27.51 13.33
CA LEU A 75 17.32 27.72 14.73
C LEU A 75 18.41 28.41 15.54
N TYR A 76 19.67 28.00 15.36
CA TYR A 76 20.83 28.65 16.01
C TYR A 76 21.05 30.09 15.53
N TYR A 77 20.43 30.51 14.43
CA TYR A 77 20.41 31.90 13.97
C TYR A 77 19.20 32.68 14.52
N ILE A 78 18.02 32.06 14.55
CA ILE A 78 16.74 32.69 14.90
C ILE A 78 16.61 32.87 16.42
N VAL A 79 16.81 31.79 17.19
CA VAL A 79 16.46 31.74 18.62
C VAL A 79 17.24 32.77 19.44
N PRO A 80 18.58 32.90 19.30
CA PRO A 80 19.32 33.90 20.08
C PRO A 80 18.88 35.33 19.81
N ARG A 81 18.50 35.64 18.56
CA ARG A 81 18.03 36.97 18.16
C ARG A 81 16.66 37.30 18.72
N LEU A 82 15.74 36.35 18.69
CA LEU A 82 14.39 36.53 19.24
C LEU A 82 14.36 36.55 20.77
N CYS A 83 15.34 35.94 21.44
CA CYS A 83 15.44 35.95 22.90
C CYS A 83 16.35 37.08 23.44
N GLY A 84 17.17 37.70 22.58
CA GLY A 84 18.16 38.71 22.96
C GLY A 84 19.32 38.16 23.82
N VAL A 85 19.48 36.83 23.85
CA VAL A 85 20.51 36.14 24.64
C VAL A 85 21.16 35.04 23.81
N ARG A 86 22.42 34.68 24.10
CA ARG A 86 23.10 33.56 23.45
C ARG A 86 22.38 32.24 23.73
N MET A 87 22.55 31.30 22.81
CA MET A 87 21.98 29.96 22.94
C MET A 87 22.44 29.30 24.25
N TYR A 88 21.49 28.73 25.01
CA TYR A 88 21.79 28.03 26.25
C TYR A 88 22.74 26.84 25.99
N LYS A 89 23.79 26.72 26.81
CA LYS A 89 24.83 25.67 26.66
C LYS A 89 25.25 25.50 25.19
N GLU A 90 25.61 26.59 24.52
CA GLU A 90 25.84 26.64 23.07
C GLU A 90 26.79 25.56 22.54
N ALA A 91 27.77 25.12 23.34
CA ALA A 91 28.68 24.00 23.02
C ALA A 91 27.94 22.70 22.65
N TRP A 92 26.70 22.50 23.14
CA TRP A 92 25.88 21.36 22.78
C TRP A 92 25.61 21.27 21.28
N GLY A 93 25.51 22.41 20.60
CA GLY A 93 25.20 22.44 19.17
C GLY A 93 26.25 21.75 18.29
N TRP A 94 27.51 21.65 18.75
CA TRP A 94 28.58 20.98 18.00
C TRP A 94 28.47 19.46 18.04
N TRP A 95 28.34 18.86 19.23
CA TRP A 95 28.19 17.41 19.31
C TRP A 95 26.79 16.95 18.87
N LEU A 96 25.75 17.77 19.03
CA LEU A 96 24.41 17.52 18.46
C LEU A 96 24.45 17.49 16.93
N LEU A 97 25.25 18.36 16.28
CA LEU A 97 25.48 18.31 14.84
C LEU A 97 26.08 16.97 14.41
N HIS A 98 27.13 16.52 15.11
CA HIS A 98 27.76 15.23 14.77
C HIS A 98 26.83 14.05 15.01
N ALA A 99 26.11 14.03 16.13
CA ALA A 99 25.13 12.99 16.45
C ALA A 99 23.98 12.95 15.44
N TRP A 100 23.49 14.12 14.98
CA TRP A 100 22.46 14.21 13.94
C TRP A 100 22.92 13.63 12.61
N ASN A 101 24.14 13.97 12.17
CA ASN A 101 24.69 13.45 10.92
C ASN A 101 25.01 11.95 11.03
N ALA A 102 25.49 11.48 12.19
CA ALA A 102 25.64 10.05 12.45
C ALA A 102 24.30 9.32 12.35
N PHE A 103 23.22 9.89 12.91
CA PHE A 103 21.87 9.36 12.74
C PHE A 103 21.44 9.27 11.27
N LEU A 104 21.65 10.31 10.46
CA LEU A 104 21.27 10.30 9.05
C LEU A 104 22.06 9.27 8.23
N VAL A 105 23.37 9.15 8.47
CA VAL A 105 24.23 8.17 7.79
C VAL A 105 23.86 6.75 8.19
N LEU A 106 23.84 6.46 9.49
CA LEU A 106 23.53 5.12 10.00
C LEU A 106 22.09 4.72 9.68
N GLY A 107 21.16 5.67 9.73
CA GLY A 107 19.78 5.45 9.32
C GLY A 107 19.64 5.11 7.85
N THR A 108 20.34 5.84 6.98
CA THR A 108 20.37 5.52 5.54
C THR A 108 20.90 4.11 5.30
N VAL A 109 22.03 3.76 5.93
CA VAL A 109 22.63 2.41 5.82
C VAL A 109 21.67 1.34 6.34
N SER A 110 21.02 1.57 7.49
CA SER A 110 20.05 0.65 8.08
C SER A 110 18.90 0.32 7.13
N LEU A 111 18.31 1.35 6.51
CA LEU A 111 17.16 1.17 5.59
C LEU A 111 17.55 0.43 4.31
N VAL A 112 18.71 0.72 3.71
CA VAL A 112 19.15 0.01 2.49
C VAL A 112 19.52 -1.45 2.77
N LEU A 113 19.99 -1.76 4.00
CA LEU A 113 20.19 -3.14 4.46
C LEU A 113 18.88 -3.89 4.73
N GLY A 114 17.75 -3.18 4.79
CA GLY A 114 16.40 -3.75 4.95
C GLY A 114 15.88 -3.76 6.39
N TYR A 115 16.60 -3.13 7.33
CA TYR A 115 16.07 -2.95 8.69
C TYR A 115 14.97 -1.89 8.66
N ASN A 116 13.73 -2.33 8.84
CA ASN A 116 12.53 -1.51 8.67
C ASN A 116 11.44 -1.99 9.62
N MET A 117 10.89 -1.08 10.43
CA MET A 117 9.82 -1.40 11.37
C MET A 117 8.45 -1.62 10.71
N GLY A 118 8.26 -1.24 9.45
CA GLY A 118 6.98 -1.39 8.73
C GLY A 118 5.99 -0.24 8.92
N LEU A 119 6.37 0.83 9.62
CA LEU A 119 5.56 2.03 9.84
C LEU A 119 6.03 3.16 8.92
N GLU A 120 5.15 3.68 8.06
CA GLU A 120 5.49 4.78 7.15
C GLU A 120 5.92 6.05 7.92
N ALA A 121 7.04 6.66 7.51
CA ALA A 121 7.74 7.76 8.18
C ALA A 121 8.28 7.44 9.61
N GLY A 122 8.12 6.20 10.05
CA GLY A 122 8.59 5.64 11.32
C GLY A 122 9.44 4.38 11.10
N GLU A 123 10.17 4.28 10.00
CA GLU A 123 10.81 3.03 9.57
C GLU A 123 12.06 2.64 10.38
N PHE A 124 12.71 3.61 11.03
CA PHE A 124 13.97 3.35 11.74
C PHE A 124 13.79 2.40 12.92
N GLU A 125 14.75 1.51 13.11
CA GLU A 125 14.81 0.63 14.29
C GLU A 125 15.14 1.38 15.59
N TRP A 126 14.94 0.70 16.71
CA TRP A 126 15.05 1.26 18.06
C TRP A 126 16.35 2.03 18.37
N PRO A 127 17.57 1.63 17.95
CA PRO A 127 18.79 2.37 18.31
C PRO A 127 18.82 3.74 17.63
N LEU A 128 18.37 3.80 16.38
CA LEU A 128 18.32 5.03 15.59
C LEU A 128 17.19 5.94 16.05
N ASN A 129 16.06 5.35 16.44
CA ASN A 129 14.97 6.09 17.07
C ASN A 129 15.39 6.74 18.37
N LEU A 130 16.12 6.02 19.23
CA LEU A 130 16.65 6.56 20.48
C LEU A 130 17.64 7.70 20.22
N LEU A 131 18.53 7.55 19.24
CA LEU A 131 19.47 8.59 18.86
C LEU A 131 18.75 9.85 18.34
N ARG A 132 17.80 9.70 17.41
CA ARG A 132 16.96 10.80 16.91
C ARG A 132 16.20 11.49 18.04
N PHE A 133 15.59 10.71 18.93
CA PHE A 133 14.86 11.21 20.09
C PHE A 133 15.77 11.99 21.04
N ALA A 134 16.96 11.47 21.35
CA ALA A 134 17.92 12.14 22.22
C ALA A 134 18.41 13.47 21.61
N VAL A 135 18.76 13.49 20.32
CA VAL A 135 19.22 14.72 19.65
C VAL A 135 18.13 15.78 19.65
N LEU A 136 16.91 15.45 19.19
CA LEU A 136 15.82 16.42 19.15
C LEU A 136 15.39 16.85 20.56
N GLY A 137 15.34 15.93 21.52
CA GLY A 137 15.03 16.24 22.92
C GLY A 137 16.05 17.21 23.54
N LEU A 138 17.34 17.00 23.30
CA LEU A 138 18.40 17.87 23.82
C LEU A 138 18.39 19.24 23.13
N ILE A 139 18.10 19.33 21.83
CA ILE A 139 17.86 20.60 21.13
C ILE A 139 16.64 21.31 21.72
N THR A 140 15.54 20.60 21.98
CA THR A 140 14.34 21.15 22.63
C THR A 140 14.68 21.74 23.99
N LEU A 141 15.40 21.01 24.84
CA LEU A 141 15.87 21.51 26.14
C LEU A 141 16.79 22.74 26.00
N GLN A 142 17.64 22.75 24.96
CA GLN A 142 18.52 23.87 24.66
C GLN A 142 17.73 25.14 24.30
N VAL A 143 16.74 25.02 23.41
CA VAL A 143 15.88 26.13 22.99
C VAL A 143 15.04 26.63 24.16
N LEU A 144 14.39 25.72 24.92
CA LEU A 144 13.59 26.10 26.08
C LEU A 144 14.44 26.81 27.14
N GLY A 145 15.63 26.29 27.45
CA GLY A 145 16.55 26.96 28.37
C GLY A 145 16.96 28.37 27.91
N THR A 146 17.03 28.60 26.59
CA THR A 146 17.27 29.92 26.00
C THR A 146 16.06 30.83 26.14
N VAL A 147 14.86 30.32 25.84
CA VAL A 147 13.58 31.04 25.94
C VAL A 147 13.28 31.47 27.38
N PHE A 148 13.60 30.64 28.37
CA PHE A 148 13.43 30.97 29.80
C PHE A 148 14.42 32.02 30.30
N ARG A 149 15.53 32.22 29.59
CA ARG A 149 16.56 33.23 29.91
C ARG A 149 16.46 34.50 29.07
N ARG A 150 15.43 34.59 28.23
CA ARG A 150 15.27 35.73 27.32
C ARG A 150 15.19 37.06 28.07
N ILE A 151 15.72 38.10 27.46
CA ILE A 151 15.53 39.49 27.90
C ILE A 151 14.31 40.13 27.21
N GLU A 152 13.93 39.62 26.03
CA GLU A 152 12.79 40.10 25.27
C GLU A 152 11.47 39.72 25.93
N ARG A 153 10.69 40.73 26.34
CA ARG A 153 9.43 40.51 27.09
C ARG A 153 8.32 39.95 26.20
N ARG A 154 8.25 40.38 24.94
CA ARG A 154 7.22 39.94 23.99
C ARG A 154 7.65 38.64 23.32
N PHE A 155 6.75 37.67 23.31
CA PHE A 155 6.99 36.38 22.68
C PHE A 155 6.59 36.48 21.20
N TYR A 156 7.56 36.57 20.29
CA TYR A 156 7.30 36.73 18.86
C TYR A 156 6.67 35.47 18.23
N VAL A 157 5.83 35.65 17.21
CA VAL A 157 5.06 34.56 16.57
C VAL A 157 5.94 33.41 16.08
N ALA A 158 7.08 33.71 15.44
CA ALA A 158 8.00 32.66 15.00
C ALA A 158 8.55 31.81 16.16
N MET A 159 8.66 32.38 17.36
CA MET A 159 9.06 31.64 18.55
C MET A 159 7.96 30.69 19.02
N TRP A 160 6.68 31.06 18.88
CA TRP A 160 5.54 30.18 19.24
C TRP A 160 5.61 28.89 18.43
N TYR A 161 5.67 29.03 17.12
CA TYR A 161 5.78 27.90 16.19
C TYR A 161 7.09 27.12 16.38
N THR A 162 8.22 27.79 16.65
CA THR A 162 9.50 27.12 16.98
C THR A 162 9.38 26.23 18.20
N THR A 163 8.84 26.76 19.31
CA THR A 163 8.69 25.99 20.55
C THR A 163 7.67 24.87 20.40
N ALA A 164 6.57 25.12 19.68
CA ALA A 164 5.55 24.12 19.42
C ALA A 164 6.10 22.96 18.58
N ALA A 165 6.83 23.27 17.49
CA ALA A 165 7.48 22.27 16.64
C ALA A 165 8.34 21.31 17.46
N LEU A 166 9.22 21.85 18.29
CA LEU A 166 10.18 21.08 19.07
C LEU A 166 9.53 20.21 20.14
N ILE A 167 8.50 20.73 20.81
CA ILE A 167 7.79 20.01 21.88
C ILE A 167 6.93 18.90 21.30
N TRP A 168 6.06 19.23 20.34
CA TRP A 168 5.13 18.26 19.78
C TRP A 168 5.86 17.16 19.03
N THR A 169 7.01 17.44 18.42
CA THR A 169 7.82 16.40 17.78
C THR A 169 8.36 15.42 18.81
N VAL A 170 8.91 15.88 19.92
CA VAL A 170 9.39 14.99 20.99
C VAL A 170 8.24 14.14 21.54
N MET A 171 7.05 14.73 21.71
CA MET A 171 5.85 13.98 22.11
C MET A 171 5.43 12.94 21.05
N ASN A 172 5.43 13.32 19.78
CA ASN A 172 5.05 12.42 18.67
C ASN A 172 6.03 11.25 18.52
N LEU A 173 7.33 11.46 18.78
CA LEU A 173 8.31 10.39 18.75
C LEU A 173 8.06 9.32 19.82
N ILE A 174 7.42 9.64 20.95
CA ILE A 174 6.98 8.64 21.94
C ILE A 174 5.87 7.78 21.35
N LEU A 175 4.88 8.39 20.68
CA LEU A 175 3.80 7.66 20.02
C LEU A 175 4.34 6.69 18.96
N GLY A 176 5.17 7.17 18.03
CA GLY A 176 5.63 6.36 16.91
C GLY A 176 6.73 5.35 17.21
N ASN A 177 7.60 5.66 18.18
CA ASN A 177 8.82 4.86 18.41
C ASN A 177 8.82 4.12 19.74
N VAL A 178 7.81 4.31 20.59
CA VAL A 178 7.68 3.62 21.87
C VAL A 178 6.33 2.93 21.96
N LEU A 179 5.22 3.67 21.82
CA LEU A 179 3.89 3.10 21.98
C LEU A 179 3.53 2.14 20.83
N LEU A 180 3.61 2.60 19.59
CA LEU A 180 3.25 1.80 18.42
C LEU A 180 4.05 0.49 18.27
N PRO A 181 5.38 0.45 18.42
CA PRO A 181 6.15 -0.77 18.17
C PRO A 181 6.19 -1.74 19.36
N TYR A 182 5.98 -1.28 20.59
CA TYR A 182 6.24 -2.07 21.81
C TYR A 182 5.01 -2.25 22.73
N THR A 183 3.82 -1.83 22.30
CA THR A 183 2.57 -2.10 23.03
C THR A 183 1.78 -3.17 22.31
N ASP A 184 1.80 -4.39 22.84
CA ASP A 184 1.16 -5.56 22.20
C ASP A 184 -0.34 -5.39 21.95
N ASP A 185 -1.03 -4.64 22.81
CA ASP A 185 -2.47 -4.38 22.73
C ASP A 185 -2.86 -3.38 21.62
N ILE A 186 -1.89 -2.71 20.98
CA ILE A 186 -2.12 -1.78 19.86
C ILE A 186 -1.80 -2.50 18.55
N ALA A 187 -2.69 -3.42 18.16
CA ALA A 187 -2.59 -4.20 16.93
C ALA A 187 -3.65 -3.77 15.87
N GLY A 188 -3.47 -4.23 14.64
CA GLY A 188 -4.48 -4.13 13.58
C GLY A 188 -5.02 -2.72 13.32
N VAL A 189 -6.35 -2.58 13.27
CA VAL A 189 -7.01 -1.29 12.99
C VAL A 189 -6.71 -0.20 14.02
N ASN A 190 -6.41 -0.58 15.28
CA ASN A 190 -6.03 0.36 16.33
C ASN A 190 -4.60 0.87 16.11
N SER A 191 -3.70 -0.02 15.70
CA SER A 191 -2.35 0.36 15.25
C SER A 191 -2.42 1.32 14.07
N ALA A 192 -3.29 1.05 13.09
CA ALA A 192 -3.51 1.93 11.94
C ALA A 192 -4.03 3.31 12.34
N ALA A 193 -5.02 3.41 13.23
CA ALA A 193 -5.53 4.69 13.71
C ALA A 193 -4.44 5.53 14.42
N MET A 194 -3.67 4.89 15.30
CA MET A 194 -2.52 5.49 16.01
C MET A 194 -1.41 5.95 15.06
N HIS A 195 -1.07 5.12 14.08
CA HIS A 195 -0.07 5.44 13.07
C HIS A 195 -0.52 6.58 12.16
N GLY A 196 -1.81 6.66 11.84
CA GLY A 196 -2.41 7.79 11.12
C GLY A 196 -2.18 9.12 11.84
N LEU A 197 -2.31 9.14 13.17
CA LEU A 197 -1.95 10.31 13.98
C LEU A 197 -0.44 10.59 13.88
N TYR A 198 0.40 9.57 14.07
CA TYR A 198 1.86 9.72 14.03
C TYR A 198 2.38 10.32 12.72
N ILE A 199 1.99 9.74 11.57
CA ILE A 199 2.46 10.18 10.25
C ILE A 199 1.99 11.61 9.96
N HIS A 200 0.74 11.92 10.32
CA HIS A 200 0.21 13.26 10.12
C HIS A 200 0.86 14.28 11.06
N TYR A 201 1.24 13.89 12.28
CA TYR A 201 1.95 14.76 13.22
C TYR A 201 3.38 15.07 12.79
N ILE A 202 4.04 14.20 12.02
CA ILE A 202 5.33 14.55 11.41
C ILE A 202 5.16 15.74 10.47
N VAL A 203 4.15 15.74 9.60
CA VAL A 203 3.95 16.87 8.68
C VAL A 203 3.37 18.08 9.42
N GLY A 204 2.44 17.84 10.34
CA GLY A 204 1.60 18.84 10.96
C GLY A 204 2.08 19.51 12.22
N LEU A 205 2.80 18.77 13.03
CA LEU A 205 3.28 19.22 14.34
C LEU A 205 4.79 19.36 14.36
N TRP A 206 5.51 18.82 13.38
CA TRP A 206 6.94 19.11 13.15
C TRP A 206 7.16 20.05 11.96
N ILE A 207 6.93 19.59 10.73
CA ILE A 207 7.34 20.32 9.52
C ILE A 207 6.55 21.63 9.37
N THR A 208 5.23 21.61 9.56
CA THR A 208 4.38 22.79 9.37
C THR A 208 4.73 23.91 10.35
N PRO A 209 4.81 23.68 11.68
CA PRO A 209 5.20 24.73 12.62
C PRO A 209 6.65 25.17 12.41
N ALA A 210 7.58 24.24 12.15
CA ALA A 210 8.97 24.60 11.84
C ALA A 210 9.06 25.52 10.61
N GLY A 211 8.35 25.19 9.53
CA GLY A 211 8.28 26.01 8.32
C GLY A 211 7.63 27.36 8.56
N LEU A 212 6.50 27.40 9.29
CA LEU A 212 5.84 28.65 9.68
C LEU A 212 6.78 29.55 10.49
N ALA A 213 7.56 28.98 11.42
CA ALA A 213 8.56 29.75 12.16
C ALA A 213 9.58 30.43 11.23
N LEU A 214 10.03 29.74 10.18
CA LEU A 214 10.95 30.30 9.19
C LEU A 214 10.34 31.49 8.45
N ILE A 215 9.16 31.34 7.85
CA ILE A 215 8.56 32.43 7.08
C ILE A 215 8.11 33.61 7.96
N TYR A 216 7.56 33.35 9.15
CA TYR A 216 7.20 34.42 10.09
C TYR A 216 8.41 35.25 10.53
N TYR A 217 9.60 34.64 10.58
CA TYR A 217 10.84 35.36 10.89
C TYR A 217 11.45 36.04 9.66
N PHE A 218 11.64 35.31 8.56
CA PHE A 218 12.45 35.78 7.43
C PHE A 218 11.68 36.61 6.40
N LEU A 219 10.36 36.47 6.26
CA LEU A 219 9.59 37.25 5.28
C LEU A 219 9.56 38.75 5.64
N PRO A 220 9.20 39.17 6.87
CA PRO A 220 9.23 40.59 7.24
C PRO A 220 10.62 41.22 7.06
N LEU A 221 11.68 40.47 7.40
CA LEU A 221 13.07 40.89 7.26
C LEU A 221 13.49 41.05 5.79
N SER A 222 13.15 40.07 4.95
CA SER A 222 13.49 40.09 3.52
C SER A 222 12.68 41.14 2.76
N ALA A 223 11.41 41.28 3.13
CA ALA A 223 10.51 42.29 2.59
C ALA A 223 10.75 43.69 3.15
N LYS A 224 11.62 43.85 4.17
CA LYS A 224 11.78 45.06 5.01
C LYS A 224 10.44 45.74 5.27
N ASN A 225 9.50 44.96 5.79
CA ASN A 225 8.15 45.41 6.12
C ASN A 225 7.72 44.84 7.47
N ALA A 226 6.80 45.52 8.15
CA ALA A 226 6.21 44.98 9.37
C ALA A 226 5.30 43.79 9.05
N LEU A 227 5.20 42.84 9.99
CA LEU A 227 4.23 41.75 9.90
C LEU A 227 2.81 42.34 9.88
N PHE A 228 1.98 41.87 8.95
CA PHE A 228 0.67 42.45 8.69
C PHE A 228 -0.29 42.42 9.88
N SER A 229 -0.49 41.27 10.53
CA SER A 229 -1.43 41.17 11.66
C SER A 229 -1.01 40.19 12.74
N HIS A 230 -0.79 40.71 13.94
CA HIS A 230 -0.57 39.90 15.14
C HIS A 230 -1.82 39.09 15.54
N LYS A 231 -3.02 39.66 15.38
CA LYS A 231 -4.28 38.96 15.72
C LYS A 231 -4.51 37.75 14.81
N LEU A 232 -4.26 37.89 13.51
CA LEU A 232 -4.34 36.75 12.58
C LEU A 232 -3.30 35.68 12.91
N SER A 233 -2.10 36.08 13.36
CA SER A 233 -1.07 35.15 13.82
C SER A 233 -1.53 34.31 15.01
N LEU A 234 -2.24 34.94 15.97
CA LEU A 234 -2.81 34.26 17.14
C LEU A 234 -3.89 33.27 16.73
N LEU A 235 -4.84 33.69 15.87
CA LEU A 235 -5.89 32.80 15.37
C LEU A 235 -5.31 31.63 14.56
N GLY A 236 -4.31 31.89 13.72
CA GLY A 236 -3.63 30.85 12.94
C GLY A 236 -2.90 29.84 13.81
N PHE A 237 -2.17 30.30 14.83
CA PHE A 237 -1.43 29.43 15.73
C PHE A 237 -2.38 28.52 16.52
N TRP A 238 -3.41 29.08 17.16
CA TRP A 238 -4.33 28.31 17.99
C TRP A 238 -5.31 27.46 17.18
N GLY A 239 -5.73 27.94 16.00
CA GLY A 239 -6.51 27.15 15.06
C GLY A 239 -5.73 25.91 14.61
N LEU A 240 -4.45 26.07 14.28
CA LEU A 240 -3.58 24.94 13.96
C LEU A 240 -3.42 23.99 15.16
N ALA A 241 -3.08 24.52 16.33
CA ALA A 241 -2.88 23.72 17.55
C ALA A 241 -4.13 22.90 17.94
N PHE A 242 -5.32 23.41 17.64
CA PHE A 242 -6.58 22.76 17.98
C PHE A 242 -7.06 21.77 16.91
N PHE A 243 -7.10 22.15 15.63
CA PHE A 243 -7.69 21.31 14.59
C PHE A 243 -6.74 20.22 14.09
N TYR A 244 -5.44 20.54 13.94
CA TYR A 244 -4.48 19.66 13.30
C TYR A 244 -4.30 18.31 14.02
N PRO A 245 -4.26 18.24 15.36
CA PRO A 245 -4.15 16.97 16.07
C PRO A 245 -5.23 15.92 15.71
N PHE A 246 -6.40 16.34 15.23
CA PHE A 246 -7.52 15.44 14.94
C PHE A 246 -7.57 14.91 13.50
N VAL A 247 -6.53 15.09 12.69
CA VAL A 247 -6.63 14.82 11.25
C VAL A 247 -6.13 13.41 10.87
N GLY A 248 -5.45 12.70 11.77
CA GLY A 248 -4.66 11.52 11.42
C GLY A 248 -5.36 10.40 10.64
N THR A 249 -6.63 10.07 10.96
CA THR A 249 -7.32 8.96 10.28
C THR A 249 -7.78 9.28 8.86
N HIS A 250 -7.59 10.52 8.37
CA HIS A 250 -7.84 10.86 6.97
C HIS A 250 -6.90 10.12 5.98
N HIS A 251 -5.79 9.54 6.47
CA HIS A 251 -4.89 8.68 5.69
C HIS A 251 -5.49 7.30 5.44
N TYR A 252 -6.53 6.92 6.19
CA TYR A 252 -7.14 5.58 6.16
C TYR A 252 -8.66 5.67 6.01
N LEU A 253 -9.15 6.63 5.22
CA LEU A 253 -10.59 6.67 4.91
C LEU A 253 -11.00 5.40 4.16
N TYR A 254 -12.24 4.99 4.41
CA TYR A 254 -12.82 3.75 3.88
C TYR A 254 -12.08 2.48 4.34
N SER A 255 -11.19 2.57 5.33
CA SER A 255 -10.65 1.41 6.01
C SER A 255 -11.65 0.86 7.05
N PRO A 256 -11.35 -0.30 7.66
CA PRO A 256 -12.16 -0.86 8.75
C PRO A 256 -12.05 -0.11 10.09
N ILE A 257 -11.32 1.02 10.15
CA ILE A 257 -11.33 1.93 11.31
C ILE A 257 -12.76 2.49 11.49
N PRO A 258 -13.27 2.68 12.73
CA PRO A 258 -14.61 3.22 12.96
C PRO A 258 -14.93 4.49 12.15
N HIS A 259 -16.10 4.48 11.50
CA HIS A 259 -16.49 5.52 10.54
C HIS A 259 -16.63 6.91 11.18
N TRP A 260 -17.01 6.99 12.45
CA TRP A 260 -17.11 8.25 13.18
C TRP A 260 -15.74 8.90 13.38
N THR A 261 -14.69 8.12 13.65
CA THR A 261 -13.32 8.63 13.82
C THR A 261 -12.81 9.22 12.52
N GLN A 262 -13.05 8.52 11.40
CA GLN A 262 -12.76 9.03 10.06
C GLN A 262 -13.50 10.36 9.80
N THR A 263 -14.77 10.45 10.21
CA THR A 263 -15.59 11.66 10.01
C THR A 263 -15.06 12.87 10.79
N ILE A 264 -14.59 12.68 12.03
CA ILE A 264 -13.93 13.74 12.80
C ILE A 264 -12.68 14.26 12.07
N SER A 265 -11.86 13.36 11.50
CA SER A 265 -10.69 13.75 10.71
C SER A 265 -11.05 14.55 9.48
N ILE A 266 -12.14 14.21 8.78
CA ILE A 266 -12.61 14.97 7.62
C ILE A 266 -13.06 16.38 8.03
N VAL A 267 -13.88 16.48 9.08
CA VAL A 267 -14.39 17.77 9.56
C VAL A 267 -13.24 18.68 10.00
N THR A 268 -12.29 18.15 10.75
CA THR A 268 -11.13 18.93 11.23
C THR A 268 -10.15 19.26 10.11
N SER A 269 -9.99 18.38 9.10
CA SER A 269 -9.25 18.68 7.86
C SER A 269 -9.84 19.88 7.11
N MET A 270 -11.18 19.95 7.03
CA MET A 270 -11.85 21.10 6.42
C MET A 270 -11.70 22.36 7.28
N LEU A 271 -11.77 22.25 8.60
CA LEU A 271 -11.60 23.40 9.51
C LEU A 271 -10.18 23.96 9.52
N LEU A 272 -9.16 23.18 9.11
CA LEU A 272 -7.80 23.68 8.89
C LEU A 272 -7.72 24.78 7.83
N ILE A 273 -8.75 24.96 7.00
CA ILE A 273 -8.81 26.10 6.09
C ILE A 273 -8.77 27.44 6.86
N ILE A 274 -9.31 27.49 8.09
CA ILE A 274 -9.31 28.70 8.92
C ILE A 274 -7.86 29.14 9.23
N PRO A 275 -7.02 28.35 9.92
CA PRO A 275 -5.64 28.75 10.19
C PRO A 275 -4.84 28.96 8.90
N VAL A 276 -5.07 28.18 7.84
CA VAL A 276 -4.39 28.38 6.54
C VAL A 276 -4.65 29.77 5.98
N TRP A 277 -5.90 30.21 5.91
CA TRP A 277 -6.26 31.52 5.35
C TRP A 277 -5.75 32.67 6.21
N THR A 278 -5.74 32.51 7.54
CA THR A 278 -5.16 33.54 8.43
C THR A 278 -3.66 33.73 8.20
N VAL A 279 -2.93 32.63 8.00
CA VAL A 279 -1.49 32.61 7.72
C VAL A 279 -1.20 33.22 6.35
N VAL A 280 -1.93 32.79 5.32
CA VAL A 280 -1.79 33.31 3.94
C VAL A 280 -2.07 34.81 3.90
N ALA A 281 -3.17 35.27 4.51
CA ALA A 281 -3.49 36.70 4.59
C ALA A 281 -2.36 37.51 5.27
N ASN A 282 -1.72 36.94 6.28
CA ASN A 282 -0.61 37.58 6.97
C ASN A 282 0.63 37.73 6.07
N PHE A 283 0.98 36.70 5.30
CA PHE A 283 2.15 36.72 4.41
C PHE A 283 1.96 37.65 3.22
N PHE A 284 0.84 37.53 2.51
CA PHE A 284 0.53 38.41 1.38
C PHE A 284 0.32 39.86 1.82
N GLY A 285 -0.32 40.07 2.98
CA GLY A 285 -0.46 41.40 3.58
C GLY A 285 0.89 42.04 3.97
N THR A 286 1.85 41.22 4.43
CA THR A 286 3.22 41.69 4.74
C THR A 286 3.95 42.17 3.48
N MET A 287 3.53 41.75 2.29
CA MET A 287 4.09 42.17 1.00
C MET A 287 3.44 43.43 0.40
N PHE A 288 2.40 43.99 1.01
CA PHE A 288 1.75 45.21 0.51
C PHE A 288 2.75 46.36 0.35
N GLY A 289 2.75 46.97 -0.84
CA GLY A 289 3.70 48.02 -1.23
C GLY A 289 5.16 47.55 -1.43
N ARG A 290 5.45 46.25 -1.28
CA ARG A 290 6.80 45.67 -1.35
C ARG A 290 6.98 44.60 -2.44
N TRP A 291 5.96 44.37 -3.27
CA TRP A 291 6.00 43.39 -4.37
C TRP A 291 7.17 43.58 -5.35
N GLY A 292 7.69 44.79 -5.50
CA GLY A 292 8.89 45.05 -6.30
C GLY A 292 10.15 44.28 -5.85
N ARG A 293 10.22 43.79 -4.59
CA ARG A 293 11.32 42.92 -4.12
C ARG A 293 11.23 41.48 -4.63
N VAL A 294 10.05 41.08 -5.11
CA VAL A 294 9.77 39.74 -5.65
C VAL A 294 9.61 39.80 -7.17
N ALA A 295 8.86 40.78 -7.67
CA ALA A 295 8.56 40.96 -9.10
C ALA A 295 9.58 41.84 -9.84
N GLY A 296 10.49 42.50 -9.12
CA GLY A 296 11.59 43.26 -9.72
C GLY A 296 12.47 42.35 -10.59
N GLY A 297 13.15 42.96 -11.56
CA GLY A 297 14.24 42.34 -12.30
C GLY A 297 15.45 43.27 -12.24
N GLY A 298 16.66 42.71 -12.19
CA GLY A 298 17.92 43.46 -12.24
C GLY A 298 18.19 44.34 -11.00
N GLY A 299 19.03 43.85 -10.07
CA GLY A 299 19.54 44.62 -8.92
C GLY A 299 18.54 44.90 -7.78
N ALA A 300 17.23 44.79 -8.01
CA ALA A 300 16.18 44.93 -6.99
C ALA A 300 15.74 43.60 -6.34
N ASP A 301 16.28 42.47 -6.82
CA ASP A 301 15.87 41.12 -6.44
C ASP A 301 16.31 40.76 -5.03
N ASN A 302 15.35 40.36 -4.20
CA ASN A 302 15.64 39.64 -2.98
C ASN A 302 15.25 38.18 -3.15
N TYR A 303 16.22 37.33 -3.49
CA TYR A 303 15.98 35.89 -3.70
C TYR A 303 15.40 35.20 -2.46
N ALA A 304 15.75 35.63 -1.25
CA ALA A 304 15.10 35.11 -0.05
C ALA A 304 13.60 35.42 -0.07
N ALA A 305 13.19 36.66 -0.39
CA ALA A 305 11.78 37.02 -0.53
C ALA A 305 11.09 36.28 -1.68
N LYS A 306 11.76 36.06 -2.82
CA LYS A 306 11.21 35.31 -3.96
C LYS A 306 10.88 33.86 -3.57
N PHE A 307 11.82 33.14 -2.97
CA PHE A 307 11.57 31.77 -2.50
C PHE A 307 10.53 31.72 -1.38
N LEU A 308 10.57 32.64 -0.40
CA LEU A 308 9.58 32.68 0.68
C LEU A 308 8.15 32.88 0.15
N MET A 309 7.96 33.79 -0.82
CA MET A 309 6.65 34.00 -1.44
C MET A 309 6.25 32.88 -2.39
N LEU A 310 7.18 32.27 -3.10
CA LEU A 310 6.92 31.07 -3.90
C LEU A 310 6.36 29.94 -3.00
N GLY A 311 7.03 29.68 -1.87
CA GLY A 311 6.54 28.72 -0.89
C GLY A 311 5.19 29.12 -0.27
N ALA A 312 4.90 30.42 -0.12
CA ALA A 312 3.58 30.86 0.36
C ALA A 312 2.45 30.59 -0.64
N VAL A 313 2.73 30.67 -1.95
CA VAL A 313 1.78 30.25 -3.00
C VAL A 313 1.56 28.73 -2.93
N TYR A 314 2.64 27.94 -2.86
CA TYR A 314 2.53 26.50 -2.74
C TYR A 314 1.87 26.04 -1.43
N TYR A 315 2.05 26.77 -0.32
CA TYR A 315 1.35 26.53 0.93
C TYR A 315 -0.16 26.68 0.76
N LEU A 316 -0.60 27.77 0.12
CA LEU A 316 -2.01 27.98 -0.18
C LEU A 316 -2.59 26.82 -1.01
N LEU A 317 -1.91 26.44 -2.10
CA LEU A 317 -2.35 25.36 -2.98
C LEU A 317 -2.36 24.01 -2.26
N GLY A 318 -1.29 23.67 -1.56
CA GLY A 318 -1.11 22.39 -0.87
C GLY A 318 -2.06 22.21 0.30
N CYS A 319 -2.25 23.24 1.12
CA CYS A 319 -3.20 23.17 2.22
C CYS A 319 -4.65 23.17 1.74
N PHE A 320 -4.98 23.92 0.68
CA PHE A 320 -6.31 23.85 0.07
C PHE A 320 -6.57 22.44 -0.51
N GLN A 321 -5.63 21.90 -1.28
CA GLN A 321 -5.70 20.54 -1.78
C GLN A 321 -5.87 19.54 -0.63
N GLY A 322 -5.06 19.63 0.42
CA GLY A 322 -5.11 18.73 1.59
C GLY A 322 -6.46 18.73 2.32
N SER A 323 -7.08 19.91 2.48
CA SER A 323 -8.42 19.99 3.07
C SER A 323 -9.47 19.35 2.17
N VAL A 324 -9.44 19.63 0.86
CA VAL A 324 -10.45 19.11 -0.09
C VAL A 324 -10.28 17.61 -0.34
N GLU A 325 -9.05 17.09 -0.40
CA GLU A 325 -8.77 15.67 -0.63
C GLU A 325 -9.21 14.76 0.51
N ALA A 326 -9.38 15.31 1.71
CA ALA A 326 -9.98 14.58 2.83
C ALA A 326 -11.48 14.31 2.63
N LEU A 327 -12.17 15.02 1.73
CA LEU A 327 -13.59 14.78 1.49
C LEU A 327 -13.80 13.38 0.89
N ARG A 328 -14.74 12.62 1.47
CA ARG A 328 -15.06 11.24 1.07
C ARG A 328 -15.11 11.04 -0.45
N ARG A 329 -15.89 11.85 -1.16
CA ARG A 329 -16.04 11.69 -2.61
C ARG A 329 -14.75 11.94 -3.38
N LEU A 330 -13.92 12.89 -2.95
CA LEU A 330 -12.64 13.11 -3.61
C LEU A 330 -11.69 11.96 -3.29
N GLN A 331 -11.64 11.53 -2.03
CA GLN A 331 -10.80 10.45 -1.54
C GLN A 331 -11.17 9.07 -2.13
N GLU A 332 -12.43 8.82 -2.46
CA GLU A 332 -12.85 7.64 -3.25
C GLU A 332 -11.99 7.51 -4.53
N LEU A 333 -11.80 8.64 -5.22
CA LEU A 333 -11.10 8.74 -6.49
C LEU A 333 -9.57 8.92 -6.34
N THR A 334 -9.11 9.73 -5.39
CA THR A 334 -7.71 10.16 -5.28
C THR A 334 -6.87 9.32 -4.33
N HIS A 335 -7.50 8.56 -3.43
CA HIS A 335 -6.76 7.73 -2.49
C HIS A 335 -6.03 6.61 -3.21
N PHE A 336 -4.86 6.27 -2.66
CA PHE A 336 -3.93 5.28 -3.20
C PHE A 336 -3.24 5.62 -4.53
N ASN A 337 -3.46 6.78 -5.15
CA ASN A 337 -2.80 7.10 -6.42
C ASN A 337 -1.85 8.29 -6.31
N ASP A 338 -1.29 8.71 -7.44
CA ASP A 338 -0.29 9.78 -7.50
C ASP A 338 -0.82 11.18 -7.11
N PHE A 339 -2.14 11.36 -6.90
CA PHE A 339 -2.69 12.57 -6.29
C PHE A 339 -2.15 12.81 -4.87
N VAL A 340 -2.07 11.76 -4.06
CA VAL A 340 -1.49 11.80 -2.70
C VAL A 340 0.01 12.12 -2.76
N ILE A 341 0.69 11.65 -3.82
CA ILE A 341 2.10 11.94 -4.04
C ILE A 341 2.31 13.38 -4.48
N ALA A 342 1.41 13.93 -5.31
CA ALA A 342 1.39 15.35 -5.61
C ALA A 342 1.22 16.19 -4.34
N HIS A 343 0.26 15.83 -3.47
CA HIS A 343 0.02 16.53 -2.19
C HIS A 343 1.29 16.57 -1.30
N SER A 344 1.91 15.42 -1.09
CA SER A 344 3.11 15.32 -0.25
C SER A 344 4.28 16.14 -0.81
N HIS A 345 4.49 16.16 -2.14
CA HIS A 345 5.52 17.01 -2.75
C HIS A 345 5.15 18.50 -2.68
N LEU A 346 3.87 18.86 -2.90
CA LEU A 346 3.34 20.22 -2.79
C LEU A 346 3.56 20.84 -1.42
N THR A 347 3.33 20.06 -0.37
CA THR A 347 3.52 20.48 1.01
C THR A 347 4.98 20.43 1.43
N VAL A 348 5.65 19.28 1.33
CA VAL A 348 7.02 19.12 1.84
C VAL A 348 8.05 19.90 1.03
N PHE A 349 8.16 19.62 -0.28
CA PHE A 349 9.12 20.33 -1.13
C PHE A 349 8.63 21.75 -1.45
N GLY A 350 7.45 21.85 -2.08
CA GLY A 350 6.92 23.08 -2.65
C GLY A 350 6.78 24.19 -1.61
N THR A 351 6.41 23.83 -0.38
CA THR A 351 6.31 24.80 0.71
C THR A 351 7.53 24.82 1.60
N PHE A 352 7.74 23.74 2.35
CA PHE A 352 8.60 23.81 3.54
C PHE A 352 10.09 23.79 3.22
N VAL A 353 10.51 22.95 2.27
CA VAL A 353 11.90 22.97 1.76
C VAL A 353 12.18 24.29 1.05
N VAL A 354 11.25 24.81 0.24
CA VAL A 354 11.39 26.12 -0.42
C VAL A 354 11.52 27.27 0.60
N TRP A 355 10.76 27.24 1.70
CA TRP A 355 10.94 28.21 2.79
C TRP A 355 12.29 28.06 3.50
N ALA A 356 12.76 26.84 3.71
CA ALA A 356 14.08 26.56 4.26
C ALA A 356 15.20 27.09 3.34
N VAL A 357 15.06 26.88 2.03
CA VAL A 357 15.94 27.42 0.98
C VAL A 357 15.94 28.95 1.00
N GLY A 358 14.76 29.59 0.97
CA GLY A 358 14.65 31.06 1.00
C GLY A 358 15.27 31.66 2.27
N SER A 359 15.08 31.00 3.41
CA SER A 359 15.70 31.37 4.68
C SER A 359 17.21 31.22 4.66
N ALA A 360 17.74 30.16 4.03
CA ALA A 360 19.17 29.96 3.83
C ALA A 360 19.77 31.05 2.94
N TYR A 361 19.09 31.48 1.88
CA TYR A 361 19.51 32.62 1.04
C TYR A 361 19.61 33.93 1.83
N TYR A 362 18.78 34.11 2.87
CA TYR A 362 18.89 35.26 3.75
C TYR A 362 20.09 35.15 4.71
N VAL A 363 20.29 33.98 5.31
CA VAL A 363 21.29 33.76 6.38
C VAL A 363 22.71 33.62 5.81
N TRP A 364 22.89 32.94 4.69
CA TRP A 364 24.20 32.57 4.16
C TRP A 364 25.16 33.75 3.94
N PRO A 365 24.75 34.87 3.29
CA PRO A 365 25.60 36.04 3.16
C PRO A 365 25.99 36.68 4.50
N ARG A 366 25.09 36.64 5.49
CA ARG A 366 25.27 37.27 6.81
C ARG A 366 26.23 36.47 7.71
N VAL A 367 26.19 35.14 7.63
CA VAL A 367 27.10 34.29 8.41
C VAL A 367 28.48 34.19 7.77
N THR A 368 28.58 34.36 6.45
CA THR A 368 29.86 34.40 5.73
C THR A 368 30.49 35.80 5.71
N GLY A 369 29.71 36.86 5.95
CA GLY A 369 30.16 38.25 5.82
C GLY A 369 30.44 38.65 4.37
N ARG A 370 29.90 37.90 3.40
CA ARG A 370 30.17 38.06 1.96
C ARG A 370 28.86 38.18 1.19
N GLN A 371 28.85 39.05 0.18
CA GLN A 371 27.76 39.18 -0.76
C GLN A 371 27.59 37.89 -1.57
N LEU A 372 26.36 37.58 -1.96
CA LEU A 372 26.05 36.43 -2.81
C LEU A 372 26.86 36.49 -4.11
N TRP A 373 27.48 35.38 -4.50
CA TRP A 373 28.44 35.36 -5.61
C TRP A 373 27.80 35.59 -6.98
N SER A 374 26.63 35.01 -7.24
CA SER A 374 25.94 35.19 -8.52
C SER A 374 24.42 35.25 -8.37
N ASP A 375 23.85 36.42 -8.67
CA ASP A 375 22.40 36.58 -8.80
C ASP A 375 21.83 35.77 -9.97
N LYS A 376 22.60 35.60 -11.05
CA LYS A 376 22.17 34.78 -12.21
C LYS A 376 21.94 33.33 -11.83
N LEU A 377 22.82 32.74 -11.01
CA LEU A 377 22.64 31.38 -10.52
C LEU A 377 21.43 31.25 -9.59
N ALA A 378 21.19 32.26 -8.73
CA ALA A 378 19.99 32.28 -7.89
C ALA A 378 18.70 32.40 -8.71
N SER A 379 18.73 33.16 -9.82
CA SER A 379 17.63 33.24 -10.79
C SER A 379 17.35 31.89 -11.46
N TRP A 380 18.39 31.22 -11.97
CA TRP A 380 18.24 29.89 -12.57
C TRP A 380 17.76 28.85 -11.58
N HIS A 381 18.25 28.87 -10.33
CA HIS A 381 17.72 28.03 -9.27
C HIS A 381 16.21 28.27 -9.10
N LEU A 382 15.77 29.52 -8.97
CA LEU A 382 14.34 29.83 -8.83
C LEU A 382 13.51 29.30 -10.00
N TRP A 383 13.92 29.59 -11.24
CA TRP A 383 13.13 29.22 -12.42
C TRP A 383 13.13 27.72 -12.71
N LEU A 384 14.24 27.01 -12.48
CA LEU A 384 14.28 25.56 -12.59
C LEU A 384 13.43 24.90 -11.49
N THR A 385 13.43 25.45 -10.28
CA THR A 385 12.52 25.01 -9.20
C THR A 385 11.06 25.21 -9.62
N VAL A 386 10.68 26.39 -10.13
CA VAL A 386 9.30 26.64 -10.60
C VAL A 386 8.92 25.70 -11.75
N GLY A 387 9.73 25.63 -12.81
CA GLY A 387 9.42 24.83 -13.99
C GLY A 387 9.38 23.33 -13.69
N GLY A 388 10.43 22.80 -13.05
CA GLY A 388 10.53 21.39 -12.70
C GLY A 388 9.43 20.95 -11.74
N PHE A 389 9.16 21.77 -10.73
CA PHE A 389 8.13 21.46 -9.74
C PHE A 389 6.71 21.59 -10.31
N THR A 390 6.44 22.56 -11.19
CA THR A 390 5.13 22.66 -11.86
C THR A 390 4.85 21.42 -12.71
N VAL A 391 5.83 20.93 -13.48
CA VAL A 391 5.70 19.69 -14.26
C VAL A 391 5.34 18.52 -13.34
N MET A 392 6.02 18.40 -12.20
CA MET A 392 5.76 17.35 -11.22
C MET A 392 4.38 17.49 -10.55
N ALA A 393 4.07 18.65 -9.96
CA ALA A 393 2.87 18.87 -9.17
C ALA A 393 1.59 18.77 -10.01
N VAL A 394 1.56 19.45 -11.17
CA VAL A 394 0.40 19.41 -12.07
C VAL A 394 0.28 18.05 -12.73
N GLY A 395 1.40 17.48 -13.20
CA GLY A 395 1.44 16.16 -13.83
C GLY A 395 0.89 15.07 -12.92
N LEU A 396 1.37 14.99 -11.67
CA LEU A 396 0.91 13.97 -10.72
C LEU A 396 -0.54 14.18 -10.25
N THR A 397 -0.97 15.44 -10.09
CA THR A 397 -2.36 15.75 -9.75
C THR A 397 -3.30 15.28 -10.85
N ALA A 398 -3.01 15.61 -12.11
CA ALA A 398 -3.80 15.16 -13.26
C ALA A 398 -3.76 13.64 -13.43
N GLN A 399 -2.57 13.05 -13.30
CA GLN A 399 -2.36 11.61 -13.35
C GLN A 399 -3.21 10.88 -12.31
N GLY A 400 -3.27 11.37 -11.08
CA GLY A 400 -4.07 10.78 -10.01
C GLY A 400 -5.57 10.74 -10.33
N PHE A 401 -6.11 11.80 -10.95
CA PHE A 401 -7.49 11.80 -11.44
C PHE A 401 -7.71 10.77 -12.55
N VAL A 402 -6.81 10.72 -13.54
CA VAL A 402 -6.90 9.75 -14.65
C VAL A 402 -6.90 8.32 -14.11
N GLN A 403 -5.93 7.97 -13.26
CA GLN A 403 -5.83 6.64 -12.66
C GLN A 403 -7.07 6.31 -11.83
N GLY A 404 -7.50 7.25 -10.98
CA GLY A 404 -8.71 7.10 -10.17
C GLY A 404 -9.94 6.80 -11.02
N SER A 405 -10.15 7.56 -12.09
CA SER A 405 -11.31 7.38 -12.97
C SER A 405 -11.27 6.04 -13.70
N MET A 406 -10.10 5.62 -14.20
CA MET A 406 -9.94 4.28 -14.79
C MET A 406 -10.36 3.20 -13.78
N LEU A 407 -9.94 3.33 -12.53
CA LEU A 407 -10.27 2.34 -11.49
C LEU A 407 -11.75 2.37 -11.10
N GLU A 408 -12.38 3.54 -11.05
CA GLU A 408 -13.82 3.69 -10.79
C GLU A 408 -14.66 3.05 -11.91
N TYR A 409 -14.25 3.21 -13.17
CA TYR A 409 -14.90 2.59 -14.34
C TYR A 409 -14.51 1.11 -14.56
N GLY A 410 -13.86 0.47 -13.59
CA GLY A 410 -13.61 -0.97 -13.64
C GLY A 410 -12.43 -1.41 -14.51
N ALA A 411 -11.54 -0.51 -14.92
CA ALA A 411 -10.34 -0.89 -15.67
C ALA A 411 -9.46 -1.89 -14.89
N ASN A 412 -8.76 -2.75 -15.63
CA ASN A 412 -7.75 -3.63 -15.05
C ASN A 412 -6.60 -2.80 -14.45
N PHE A 413 -6.09 -3.20 -13.28
CA PHE A 413 -5.05 -2.42 -12.60
C PHE A 413 -3.78 -2.26 -13.44
N VAL A 414 -3.33 -3.30 -14.14
CA VAL A 414 -2.10 -3.26 -14.94
C VAL A 414 -2.24 -2.33 -16.14
N ASP A 415 -3.44 -2.18 -16.70
CA ASP A 415 -3.70 -1.22 -17.77
C ASP A 415 -3.53 0.22 -17.25
N THR A 416 -3.94 0.49 -16.01
CA THR A 416 -3.66 1.79 -15.39
C THR A 416 -2.15 2.03 -15.24
N VAL A 417 -1.38 1.03 -14.79
CA VAL A 417 0.08 1.15 -14.64
C VAL A 417 0.76 1.49 -15.97
N LYS A 418 0.34 0.85 -17.06
CA LYS A 418 0.86 1.13 -18.40
C LYS A 418 0.55 2.58 -18.81
N GLU A 419 -0.67 3.03 -18.59
CA GLU A 419 -1.10 4.41 -18.88
C GLU A 419 -0.32 5.45 -18.05
N MET A 420 0.08 5.11 -16.82
CA MET A 420 0.81 6.02 -15.93
C MET A 420 2.30 6.20 -16.31
N LYS A 421 2.90 5.30 -17.10
CA LYS A 421 4.35 5.32 -17.39
C LYS A 421 4.87 6.66 -17.96
N PRO A 422 4.22 7.30 -18.96
CA PRO A 422 4.67 8.59 -19.49
C PRO A 422 4.64 9.71 -18.44
N TRP A 423 3.65 9.69 -17.55
CA TRP A 423 3.52 10.65 -16.45
C TRP A 423 4.67 10.53 -15.45
N TRP A 424 5.10 9.29 -15.15
CA TRP A 424 6.28 9.06 -14.32
C TRP A 424 7.58 9.52 -14.96
N VAL A 425 7.71 9.46 -16.29
CA VAL A 425 8.85 10.07 -17.00
C VAL A 425 8.85 11.58 -16.80
N ALA A 426 7.69 12.25 -16.98
CA ALA A 426 7.56 13.68 -16.73
C ALA A 426 7.92 14.05 -15.28
N ARG A 427 7.48 13.23 -14.30
CA ARG A 427 7.88 13.39 -12.89
C ARG A 427 9.40 13.30 -12.72
N THR A 428 10.04 12.30 -13.31
CA THR A 428 11.50 12.13 -13.26
C THR A 428 12.22 13.36 -13.81
N LEU A 429 11.79 13.88 -14.97
CA LEU A 429 12.36 15.08 -15.56
C LEU A 429 12.17 16.33 -14.69
N GLY A 430 10.98 16.49 -14.09
CA GLY A 430 10.70 17.56 -13.13
C GLY A 430 11.62 17.49 -11.91
N GLY A 431 11.80 16.30 -11.34
CA GLY A 431 12.72 16.04 -10.22
C GLY A 431 14.18 16.35 -10.57
N VAL A 432 14.66 15.92 -11.74
CA VAL A 432 16.02 16.22 -12.21
C VAL A 432 16.23 17.73 -12.36
N ALA A 433 15.24 18.46 -12.90
CA ALA A 433 15.33 19.92 -13.00
C ALA A 433 15.44 20.59 -11.63
N MET A 434 14.69 20.10 -10.63
CA MET A 434 14.76 20.58 -9.24
C MET A 434 16.13 20.26 -8.60
N ASP A 435 16.68 19.07 -8.82
CA ASP A 435 18.00 18.68 -8.31
C ASP A 435 19.11 19.54 -8.91
N VAL A 436 19.06 19.80 -10.23
CA VAL A 436 19.96 20.76 -10.89
C VAL A 436 19.83 22.13 -10.25
N ALA A 437 18.61 22.58 -9.95
CA ALA A 437 18.35 23.86 -9.30
C ALA A 437 19.05 23.96 -7.92
N LEU A 438 18.97 22.90 -7.11
CA LEU A 438 19.65 22.80 -5.81
C LEU A 438 21.19 22.75 -5.95
N LEU A 439 21.71 22.08 -6.98
CA LEU A 439 23.15 22.11 -7.29
C LEU A 439 23.64 23.53 -7.61
N LEU A 440 22.85 24.33 -8.34
CA LEU A 440 23.19 25.73 -8.60
C LEU A 440 23.24 26.55 -7.30
N MET A 441 22.34 26.30 -6.35
CA MET A 441 22.39 26.91 -5.01
C MET A 441 23.70 26.57 -4.30
N ILE A 442 24.12 25.31 -4.32
CA ILE A 442 25.34 24.84 -3.66
C ILE A 442 26.57 25.51 -4.25
N ILE A 443 26.68 25.53 -5.58
CA ILE A 443 27.79 26.19 -6.28
C ILE A 443 27.82 27.67 -5.88
N ASN A 444 26.67 28.34 -5.86
CA ASN A 444 26.57 29.75 -5.50
C ASN A 444 26.95 30.00 -4.02
N PHE A 445 26.52 29.14 -3.10
CA PHE A 445 26.83 29.25 -1.68
C PHE A 445 28.30 28.98 -1.40
N TYR A 446 28.87 27.96 -2.03
CA TYR A 446 30.29 27.65 -1.95
C TYR A 446 31.14 28.80 -2.45
N LYS A 447 30.85 29.31 -3.65
CA LYS A 447 31.55 30.46 -4.23
C LYS A 447 31.36 31.73 -3.42
N THR A 448 30.20 31.95 -2.81
CA THR A 448 29.97 33.06 -1.87
C THR A 448 30.90 32.95 -0.66
N ALA A 449 31.01 31.75 -0.08
CA ALA A 449 31.84 31.52 1.09
C ALA A 449 33.35 31.55 0.78
N ALA A 450 33.78 31.23 -0.43
CA ALA A 450 35.19 31.20 -0.83
C ALA A 450 35.68 32.51 -1.47
N GLU A 451 34.91 33.04 -2.42
CA GLU A 451 35.29 34.10 -3.37
C GLU A 451 34.35 35.32 -3.33
N GLY A 452 33.28 35.28 -2.52
CA GLY A 452 32.30 36.36 -2.43
C GLY A 452 32.93 37.68 -1.97
N ARG A 453 32.47 38.80 -2.55
CA ARG A 453 32.92 40.13 -2.14
C ARG A 453 32.53 40.38 -0.67
N PRO A 454 33.40 40.96 0.17
CA PRO A 454 33.01 41.37 1.51
C PRO A 454 31.77 42.25 1.46
N VAL A 455 30.85 42.07 2.40
CA VAL A 455 29.76 43.03 2.58
C VAL A 455 30.39 44.33 3.08
N GLU A 456 30.33 45.41 2.30
CA GLU A 456 30.79 46.73 2.76
C GLU A 456 30.01 47.12 4.03
N GLU A 457 30.72 47.40 5.13
CA GLU A 457 30.14 47.96 6.34
C GLU A 457 29.72 49.41 6.05
N GLY A 458 28.51 49.58 5.52
CA GLY A 458 27.95 50.88 5.16
C GLY A 458 26.50 51.01 5.59
N ALA A 459 26.26 51.97 6.49
CA ALA A 459 25.00 52.46 7.04
C ALA A 459 24.38 51.69 8.23
N ALA A 460 24.34 52.42 9.34
CA ALA A 460 23.76 52.17 10.66
C ALA A 460 22.64 51.13 10.76
N ALA A 461 22.68 50.41 11.88
CA ALA A 461 21.53 49.69 12.41
C ALA A 461 20.27 50.59 12.35
N PRO A 462 19.12 50.09 11.88
CA PRO A 462 17.88 50.85 11.97
C PRO A 462 17.68 51.24 13.43
N PRO A 463 17.20 52.47 13.71
CA PRO A 463 16.93 52.89 15.08
C PRO A 463 16.00 51.87 15.74
N PRO A 464 16.19 51.57 17.04
CA PRO A 464 15.27 50.71 17.76
C PRO A 464 13.86 51.27 17.57
N ILE A 465 12.91 50.41 17.22
CA ILE A 465 11.51 50.81 17.15
C ILE A 465 11.08 51.06 18.61
N GLU A 466 11.16 52.32 19.04
CA GLU A 466 10.64 52.77 20.33
C GLU A 466 9.10 52.77 20.26
N THR A 467 8.48 51.65 20.59
CA THR A 467 7.10 51.68 21.09
C THR A 467 7.14 51.97 22.59
N PRO A 468 6.35 52.92 23.13
CA PRO A 468 6.28 53.18 24.56
C PRO A 468 6.02 51.88 25.32
N VAL A 469 6.91 51.56 26.27
CA VAL A 469 6.83 50.36 27.07
C VAL A 469 6.00 50.67 28.32
N GLU A 470 4.74 50.24 28.33
CA GLU A 470 4.08 50.00 29.62
C GLU A 470 4.74 48.78 30.28
N VAL A 471 5.28 49.00 31.47
CA VAL A 471 5.88 47.96 32.30
C VAL A 471 4.75 47.08 32.84
N VAL A 472 4.34 46.06 32.09
CA VAL A 472 3.49 45.00 32.64
C VAL A 472 4.30 44.25 33.69
N ALA A 473 3.77 44.18 34.91
CA ALA A 473 4.39 43.59 36.08
C ALA A 473 4.74 42.10 35.87
N LYS A 474 5.65 41.57 36.70
CA LYS A 474 5.90 40.13 36.81
C LYS A 474 4.60 39.44 37.25
N GLY A 475 3.83 38.95 36.28
CA GLY A 475 2.72 38.04 36.52
C GLY A 475 3.20 36.67 37.00
N SER A 476 2.32 35.92 37.63
CA SER A 476 2.63 34.56 38.09
C SER A 476 3.06 33.67 36.92
N TRP A 477 3.73 32.55 37.18
CA TRP A 477 4.14 31.62 36.11
C TRP A 477 2.96 31.14 35.24
N ILE A 478 1.73 31.21 35.75
CA ILE A 478 0.48 30.88 35.05
C ILE A 478 0.07 31.99 34.05
N GLU A 479 0.46 33.23 34.29
CA GLU A 479 0.07 34.40 33.48
C GLU A 479 1.04 34.68 32.31
N SER A 480 2.13 33.91 32.21
CA SER A 480 3.05 34.06 31.08
C SER A 480 2.41 33.44 29.81
N PRO A 481 2.36 34.16 28.68
CA PRO A 481 1.86 33.61 27.41
C PRO A 481 2.53 32.29 27.02
N SER A 482 3.80 32.11 27.41
CA SER A 482 4.56 30.87 27.24
C SER A 482 3.99 29.67 28.00
N THR A 483 3.45 29.84 29.20
CA THR A 483 2.89 28.75 30.00
C THR A 483 1.52 28.32 29.48
N VAL A 484 0.68 29.29 29.10
CA VAL A 484 -0.62 29.03 28.47
C VAL A 484 -0.43 28.28 27.15
N LEU A 485 0.55 28.70 26.33
CA LEU A 485 0.96 28.01 25.10
C LEU A 485 1.34 26.54 25.34
N LEU A 486 2.11 26.26 26.39
CA LEU A 486 2.49 24.91 26.76
C LEU A 486 1.27 24.09 27.21
N VAL A 487 0.53 24.54 28.22
CA VAL A 487 -0.55 23.74 28.82
C VAL A 487 -1.65 23.43 27.80
N ALA A 488 -2.09 24.41 27.01
CA ALA A 488 -3.16 24.17 26.04
C ALA A 488 -2.69 23.34 24.84
N GLY A 489 -1.45 23.54 24.36
CA GLY A 489 -0.87 22.70 23.29
C GLY A 489 -0.72 21.24 23.71
N PHE A 490 -0.31 21.00 24.96
CA PHE A 490 -0.30 19.66 25.56
C PHE A 490 -1.71 19.08 25.67
N ALA A 491 -2.68 19.87 26.14
CA ALA A 491 -4.06 19.43 26.29
C ALA A 491 -4.69 19.02 24.95
N PHE A 492 -4.52 19.81 23.87
CA PHE A 492 -5.09 19.47 22.56
C PHE A 492 -4.46 18.23 21.93
N PHE A 493 -3.15 18.05 22.08
CA PHE A 493 -2.48 16.81 21.65
C PHE A 493 -3.07 15.58 22.34
N PHE A 494 -3.15 15.60 23.68
CA PHE A 494 -3.67 14.46 24.45
C PHE A 494 -5.17 14.27 24.24
N LEU A 495 -5.93 15.34 24.02
CA LEU A 495 -7.34 15.26 23.66
C LEU A 495 -7.51 14.51 22.33
N ALA A 496 -6.72 14.83 21.31
CA ALA A 496 -6.81 14.16 20.02
C ALA A 496 -6.37 12.70 20.07
N VAL A 497 -5.25 12.40 20.75
CA VAL A 497 -4.81 11.02 21.00
C VAL A 497 -5.88 10.26 21.81
N GLY A 498 -6.51 10.90 22.78
CA GLY A 498 -7.63 10.36 23.54
C GLY A 498 -8.82 10.00 22.63
N VAL A 499 -9.32 10.97 21.87
CA VAL A 499 -10.55 10.85 21.08
C VAL A 499 -10.39 9.95 19.85
N GLN A 500 -9.33 10.10 19.07
CA GLN A 500 -9.16 9.36 17.80
C GLN A 500 -8.33 8.10 17.93
N GLY A 501 -7.78 7.90 19.12
CA GLY A 501 -6.80 6.88 19.35
C GLY A 501 -7.17 5.94 20.47
N VAL A 502 -7.21 6.45 21.70
CA VAL A 502 -7.56 5.67 22.89
C VAL A 502 -9.03 5.25 22.85
N THR A 503 -9.96 6.13 22.45
CA THR A 503 -11.39 5.79 22.40
C THR A 503 -11.68 4.64 21.42
N PRO A 504 -11.25 4.66 20.13
CA PRO A 504 -11.40 3.52 19.25
C PRO A 504 -10.71 2.27 19.79
N TRP A 505 -9.53 2.44 20.39
CA TRP A 505 -8.84 1.33 21.02
C TRP A 505 -9.65 0.70 22.15
N LEU A 506 -10.41 1.45 22.96
CA LEU A 506 -11.25 0.89 24.03
C LEU A 506 -12.52 0.19 23.52
N MET A 507 -12.86 0.29 22.24
CA MET A 507 -14.05 -0.34 21.67
C MET A 507 -13.82 -1.84 21.44
N ALA A 508 -14.75 -2.68 21.88
CA ALA A 508 -14.61 -4.14 21.74
C ALA A 508 -14.53 -4.58 20.27
N GLU A 509 -15.24 -3.90 19.37
CA GLU A 509 -15.27 -4.20 17.93
C GLU A 509 -13.92 -3.99 17.21
N THR A 510 -12.98 -3.25 17.80
CA THR A 510 -11.66 -3.00 17.20
C THR A 510 -10.56 -3.91 17.75
N ARG A 511 -10.84 -4.66 18.83
CA ARG A 511 -9.91 -5.61 19.48
C ARG A 511 -10.25 -7.08 19.20
N THR A 512 -11.34 -7.33 18.50
CA THR A 512 -11.82 -8.68 18.26
C THR A 512 -11.05 -9.34 17.11
N ALA A 513 -10.78 -10.64 17.23
CA ALA A 513 -10.37 -11.48 16.11
C ALA A 513 -11.57 -12.12 15.39
N SER A 514 -12.80 -11.79 15.81
CA SER A 514 -14.02 -12.25 15.16
C SER A 514 -14.25 -11.55 13.83
N VAL A 515 -14.63 -12.30 12.81
CA VAL A 515 -15.15 -11.80 11.54
C VAL A 515 -16.44 -12.53 11.17
N GLU A 516 -17.23 -11.91 10.30
CA GLU A 516 -18.35 -12.57 9.65
C GLU A 516 -17.84 -13.29 8.39
N ASP A 517 -18.03 -14.61 8.33
CA ASP A 517 -17.76 -15.41 7.15
C ASP A 517 -18.62 -14.91 5.98
N THR A 518 -17.98 -14.63 4.86
CA THR A 518 -18.67 -13.97 3.74
C THR A 518 -19.67 -14.87 3.02
N VAL A 519 -19.50 -16.20 3.07
CA VAL A 519 -20.36 -17.21 2.45
C VAL A 519 -21.43 -17.65 3.43
N THR A 520 -21.02 -18.10 4.62
CA THR A 520 -21.92 -18.73 5.60
C THR A 520 -22.54 -17.73 6.57
N LYS A 521 -22.07 -16.48 6.63
CA LYS A 521 -22.52 -15.44 7.59
C LYS A 521 -22.33 -15.85 9.05
N ALA A 522 -21.56 -16.90 9.31
CA ALA A 522 -21.21 -17.32 10.66
C ALA A 522 -20.13 -16.39 11.23
N VAL A 523 -20.16 -16.17 12.55
CA VAL A 523 -19.08 -15.45 13.23
C VAL A 523 -17.98 -16.45 13.58
N ILE A 524 -16.80 -16.25 13.01
CA ILE A 524 -15.62 -17.11 13.21
C ILE A 524 -14.44 -16.30 13.74
N GLN A 525 -13.49 -16.97 14.36
CA GLN A 525 -12.22 -16.42 14.81
C GLN A 525 -11.18 -16.53 13.71
N VAL A 526 -10.51 -15.42 13.43
CA VAL A 526 -9.31 -15.41 12.57
C VAL A 526 -8.19 -16.13 13.32
N ALA A 527 -7.53 -17.06 12.63
CA ALA A 527 -6.34 -17.72 13.16
C ALA A 527 -5.13 -16.79 13.10
N ASP A 528 -4.30 -16.83 14.13
CA ASP A 528 -3.00 -16.14 14.17
C ASP A 528 -2.05 -16.65 13.07
N TYR A 529 -0.92 -15.97 12.91
CA TYR A 529 0.13 -16.33 11.96
C TYR A 529 0.97 -17.52 12.46
N THR A 530 1.29 -18.44 11.56
CA THR A 530 2.30 -19.47 11.85
C THR A 530 3.70 -18.86 11.91
N PRO A 531 4.70 -19.54 12.52
CA PRO A 531 6.07 -19.04 12.54
C PRO A 531 6.65 -18.76 11.13
N GLN A 532 6.27 -19.57 10.13
CA GLN A 532 6.68 -19.38 8.75
C GLN A 532 5.99 -18.17 8.11
N GLU A 533 4.70 -17.96 8.38
CA GLU A 533 3.97 -16.77 7.92
C GLU A 533 4.52 -15.48 8.55
N LEU A 534 4.85 -15.49 9.85
CA LEU A 534 5.49 -14.36 10.52
C LEU A 534 6.86 -14.03 9.91
N LYS A 535 7.68 -15.05 9.62
CA LYS A 535 8.94 -14.86 8.89
C LYS A 535 8.70 -14.27 7.50
N GLY A 536 7.70 -14.76 6.78
CA GLY A 536 7.31 -14.23 5.48
C GLY A 536 6.90 -12.77 5.51
N ARG A 537 6.12 -12.41 6.53
CA ARG A 537 5.70 -11.05 6.81
C ARG A 537 6.88 -10.13 7.12
N GLN A 538 7.89 -10.60 7.84
CA GLN A 538 9.14 -9.85 8.05
C GLN A 538 9.90 -9.63 6.74
N VAL A 539 9.96 -10.63 5.84
CA VAL A 539 10.55 -10.45 4.50
C VAL A 539 9.73 -9.44 3.69
N TYR A 540 8.41 -9.49 3.77
CA TYR A 540 7.51 -8.53 3.12
C TYR A 540 7.76 -7.10 3.60
N ILE A 541 8.05 -6.93 4.90
CA ILE A 541 8.45 -5.64 5.49
C ILE A 541 9.89 -5.24 5.09
N ARG A 542 10.82 -6.17 5.05
CA ARG A 542 12.21 -5.89 4.64
C ARG A 542 12.29 -5.39 3.21
N GLU A 543 11.50 -5.99 2.32
CA GLU A 543 11.53 -5.70 0.88
C GLU A 543 10.61 -4.53 0.47
N GLY A 544 9.92 -3.88 1.42
CA GLY A 544 9.13 -2.67 1.11
C GLY A 544 7.84 -2.93 0.35
N CYS A 545 7.28 -4.15 0.39
CA CYS A 545 6.18 -4.53 -0.50
C CYS A 545 4.88 -3.74 -0.26
N TRP A 546 4.57 -3.38 1.00
CA TRP A 546 3.37 -2.60 1.34
C TRP A 546 3.40 -1.18 0.76
N TYR A 547 4.56 -0.62 0.43
CA TYR A 547 4.61 0.69 -0.24
C TYR A 547 3.99 0.68 -1.63
N CYS A 548 3.93 -0.48 -2.27
CA CYS A 548 3.32 -0.68 -3.58
C CYS A 548 1.92 -1.28 -3.48
N HIS A 549 1.71 -2.15 -2.50
CA HIS A 549 0.55 -2.99 -2.34
C HIS A 549 -0.21 -2.62 -1.06
N SER A 550 -1.43 -2.13 -1.22
CA SER A 550 -2.33 -1.99 -0.07
C SER A 550 -2.79 -3.36 0.43
N GLN A 551 -3.23 -3.37 1.68
CA GLN A 551 -3.79 -4.53 2.35
C GLN A 551 -5.13 -4.17 3.00
N TYR A 552 -5.98 -3.44 2.27
CA TYR A 552 -7.42 -3.44 2.58
C TYR A 552 -8.26 -3.07 1.35
N VAL A 553 -9.42 -3.73 1.22
CA VAL A 553 -10.41 -3.47 0.19
C VAL A 553 -11.43 -2.46 0.71
N ARG A 554 -11.59 -1.34 0.01
CA ARG A 554 -12.50 -0.25 0.40
C ARG A 554 -13.95 -0.56 -0.01
N PRO A 555 -14.97 -0.15 0.77
CA PRO A 555 -16.36 -0.14 0.34
C PRO A 555 -16.65 1.02 -0.62
N VAL A 556 -15.99 1.01 -1.79
CA VAL A 556 -16.15 2.02 -2.85
C VAL A 556 -16.42 1.34 -4.19
N THR A 557 -16.87 2.12 -5.16
CA THR A 557 -17.24 1.62 -6.49
C THR A 557 -16.09 0.86 -7.15
N GLY A 558 -16.36 -0.34 -7.66
CA GLY A 558 -15.42 -1.17 -8.43
C GLY A 558 -14.36 -1.93 -7.63
N GLU A 559 -14.11 -1.61 -6.35
CA GLU A 559 -13.07 -2.30 -5.57
C GLU A 559 -13.44 -3.72 -5.17
N SER A 560 -14.66 -3.94 -4.67
CA SER A 560 -15.07 -5.28 -4.25
C SER A 560 -15.18 -6.25 -5.43
N PHE A 561 -15.56 -5.73 -6.60
CA PHE A 561 -15.56 -6.48 -7.86
C PHE A 561 -14.14 -6.87 -8.29
N ARG A 562 -13.16 -5.96 -8.15
CA ARG A 562 -11.78 -6.18 -8.59
C ARG A 562 -11.00 -7.09 -7.63
N TRP A 563 -11.13 -6.84 -6.33
CA TRP A 563 -10.25 -7.44 -5.31
C TRP A 563 -10.92 -8.54 -4.51
N GLY A 564 -12.25 -8.49 -4.30
CA GLY A 564 -12.97 -9.42 -3.43
C GLY A 564 -13.75 -8.71 -2.33
N PRO A 565 -14.26 -9.44 -1.32
CA PRO A 565 -15.04 -8.87 -0.23
C PRO A 565 -14.32 -7.73 0.49
N VAL A 566 -15.10 -6.72 0.91
CA VAL A 566 -14.65 -5.57 1.70
C VAL A 566 -13.97 -6.05 2.98
N SER A 567 -12.92 -5.32 3.40
CA SER A 567 -12.17 -5.69 4.60
C SER A 567 -12.95 -5.45 5.90
N GLN A 568 -12.78 -6.36 6.86
CA GLN A 568 -13.33 -6.30 8.21
C GLN A 568 -12.22 -6.02 9.23
N ALA A 569 -12.56 -5.43 10.37
CA ALA A 569 -11.58 -5.07 11.39
C ALA A 569 -10.86 -6.29 12.00
N GLY A 570 -11.60 -7.39 12.24
CA GLY A 570 -11.06 -8.59 12.88
C GLY A 570 -10.01 -9.35 12.06
N GLU A 571 -9.93 -9.10 10.75
CA GLU A 571 -8.88 -9.68 9.89
C GLU A 571 -7.47 -9.28 10.31
N TYR A 572 -7.34 -8.12 10.96
CA TYR A 572 -6.05 -7.52 11.29
C TYR A 572 -5.69 -7.67 12.78
N ALA A 573 -6.43 -8.47 13.54
CA ALA A 573 -6.25 -8.57 14.99
C ALA A 573 -4.80 -8.92 15.42
N TYR A 574 -4.08 -9.67 14.59
CA TYR A 574 -2.71 -10.11 14.84
C TYR A 574 -1.65 -9.30 14.06
N ASP A 575 -2.05 -8.25 13.34
CA ASP A 575 -1.12 -7.44 12.56
C ASP A 575 -0.31 -6.49 13.44
N ARG A 576 1.01 -6.69 13.44
CA ARG A 576 1.98 -5.87 14.18
C ARG A 576 3.24 -5.58 13.36
N PRO A 577 3.49 -4.32 12.93
CA PRO A 577 2.52 -3.23 12.88
C PRO A 577 1.44 -3.51 11.82
N HIS A 578 0.35 -2.75 11.77
CA HIS A 578 -0.54 -2.78 10.60
C HIS A 578 0.23 -2.47 9.29
N LEU A 579 -0.22 -3.00 8.15
CA LEU A 579 0.40 -2.75 6.82
C LEU A 579 -0.57 -2.05 5.86
N PHE A 580 -1.43 -1.18 6.41
CA PHE A 580 -2.28 -0.31 5.61
C PHE A 580 -1.40 0.72 4.89
N SER A 581 -1.18 0.50 3.59
CA SER A 581 -0.48 1.45 2.74
C SER A 581 -1.27 2.72 2.51
N THR A 582 -0.61 3.76 2.00
CA THR A 582 -1.21 5.03 1.55
C THR A 582 -1.16 5.18 0.02
N ARG A 583 -0.59 4.20 -0.71
CA ARG A 583 -0.45 4.19 -2.17
C ARG A 583 -0.59 2.79 -2.79
N ARG A 584 -1.07 2.72 -4.03
CA ARG A 584 -1.13 1.55 -4.93
C ARG A 584 -0.43 1.87 -6.26
N ILE A 585 0.74 1.26 -6.43
CA ILE A 585 1.41 1.13 -7.75
C ILE A 585 1.56 -0.35 -8.14
N GLY A 586 1.27 -1.26 -7.21
CA GLY A 586 0.88 -2.64 -7.44
C GLY A 586 -0.59 -2.87 -7.04
N PRO A 587 -1.19 -4.01 -7.43
CA PRO A 587 -2.54 -4.39 -7.04
C PRO A 587 -2.69 -4.53 -5.52
N ASP A 588 -3.92 -4.44 -5.00
CA ASP A 588 -4.20 -4.77 -3.60
C ASP A 588 -3.96 -6.27 -3.34
N LEU A 589 -3.36 -6.61 -2.21
CA LEU A 589 -2.99 -7.99 -1.87
C LEU A 589 -3.83 -8.60 -0.74
N THR A 590 -4.79 -7.89 -0.17
CA THR A 590 -5.64 -8.38 0.95
C THR A 590 -6.38 -9.68 0.61
N ARG A 591 -6.53 -9.95 -0.69
CA ARG A 591 -7.28 -11.07 -1.26
C ARG A 591 -6.44 -11.85 -2.26
N VAL A 592 -5.11 -11.89 -2.09
CA VAL A 592 -4.21 -12.60 -3.02
C VAL A 592 -4.09 -14.09 -2.70
N GLY A 593 -4.25 -14.50 -1.44
CA GLY A 593 -4.11 -15.89 -1.04
C GLY A 593 -5.09 -16.78 -1.77
N ARG A 594 -4.61 -17.93 -2.27
CA ARG A 594 -5.34 -18.88 -3.12
C ARG A 594 -5.82 -18.33 -4.48
N LYS A 595 -5.54 -17.06 -4.84
CA LYS A 595 -5.81 -16.51 -6.19
C LYS A 595 -4.79 -17.05 -7.19
N PHE A 596 -3.54 -17.18 -6.76
CA PHE A 596 -2.42 -17.71 -7.52
C PHE A 596 -1.77 -18.87 -6.77
N GLY A 597 -1.24 -19.85 -7.49
CA GLY A 597 -0.45 -20.93 -6.90
C GLY A 597 0.92 -20.45 -6.39
N ASP A 598 1.55 -21.26 -5.54
CA ASP A 598 2.90 -20.99 -5.01
C ASP A 598 3.94 -20.90 -6.14
N ASP A 599 3.75 -21.70 -7.18
CA ASP A 599 4.54 -21.71 -8.42
C ASP A 599 4.44 -20.39 -9.19
N TRP A 600 3.24 -19.80 -9.27
CA TRP A 600 3.04 -18.48 -9.84
C TRP A 600 3.78 -17.41 -9.05
N HIS A 601 3.68 -17.45 -7.72
CA HIS A 601 4.42 -16.53 -6.86
C HIS A 601 5.93 -16.71 -7.02
N ALA A 602 6.41 -17.94 -7.15
CA ALA A 602 7.81 -18.25 -7.43
C ALA A 602 8.26 -17.73 -8.81
N ALA A 603 7.45 -17.83 -9.86
CA ALA A 603 7.80 -17.22 -11.14
C ALA A 603 7.79 -15.68 -11.06
N HIS A 604 6.79 -15.13 -10.37
CA HIS A 604 6.58 -13.70 -10.27
C HIS A 604 7.67 -13.00 -9.44
N HIS A 605 8.11 -13.54 -8.31
CA HIS A 605 9.21 -12.93 -7.54
C HIS A 605 10.58 -13.09 -8.23
N TRP A 606 10.77 -14.15 -9.04
CA TRP A 606 12.01 -14.33 -9.82
C TRP A 606 12.13 -13.26 -10.90
N ASN A 607 11.08 -13.11 -11.71
CA ASN A 607 11.01 -12.07 -12.72
C ASN A 607 9.53 -11.72 -13.00
N PRO A 608 9.02 -10.63 -12.43
CA PRO A 608 7.60 -10.27 -12.54
C PRO A 608 7.12 -10.14 -13.99
N ARG A 609 8.03 -9.76 -14.90
CA ARG A 609 7.77 -9.52 -16.32
C ARG A 609 7.60 -10.81 -17.13
N GLU A 610 8.04 -11.97 -16.61
CA GLU A 610 7.81 -13.27 -17.26
C GLU A 610 6.36 -13.76 -17.09
N VAL A 611 5.65 -13.21 -16.10
CA VAL A 611 4.26 -13.56 -15.81
C VAL A 611 3.31 -12.41 -16.16
N VAL A 612 3.71 -11.18 -15.86
CA VAL A 612 2.97 -9.95 -16.16
C VAL A 612 3.90 -8.99 -16.93
N PRO A 613 3.92 -9.04 -18.28
CA PRO A 613 4.86 -8.28 -19.11
C PRO A 613 4.93 -6.78 -18.81
N ASP A 614 3.78 -6.17 -18.46
CA ASP A 614 3.67 -4.74 -18.18
C ASP A 614 4.08 -4.35 -16.75
N SER A 615 4.44 -5.32 -15.88
CA SER A 615 4.74 -5.10 -14.46
C SER A 615 5.93 -4.16 -14.23
N ILE A 616 5.80 -3.33 -13.20
CA ILE A 616 6.86 -2.43 -12.69
C ILE A 616 7.47 -2.93 -11.37
N MET A 617 7.07 -4.11 -10.91
CA MET A 617 7.62 -4.73 -9.71
C MET A 617 9.10 -5.11 -9.94
N PRO A 618 10.00 -4.89 -8.96
CA PRO A 618 11.38 -5.36 -9.06
C PRO A 618 11.47 -6.89 -8.94
N ALA A 619 12.59 -7.48 -9.40
CA ALA A 619 12.89 -8.89 -9.16
C ALA A 619 13.53 -9.10 -7.77
N PHE A 620 13.37 -10.31 -7.22
CA PHE A 620 13.89 -10.70 -5.90
C PHE A 620 14.77 -11.96 -5.97
N PRO A 621 15.86 -11.98 -6.75
CA PRO A 621 16.68 -13.19 -6.94
C PRO A 621 17.33 -13.72 -5.65
N TRP A 622 17.48 -12.90 -4.61
CA TRP A 622 17.99 -13.34 -3.29
C TRP A 622 16.98 -14.15 -2.46
N LEU A 623 15.74 -14.31 -2.93
CA LEU A 623 14.77 -15.23 -2.34
C LEU A 623 14.86 -16.66 -2.92
N TYR A 624 15.90 -16.94 -3.70
CA TYR A 624 16.10 -18.20 -4.40
C TYR A 624 17.46 -18.80 -4.08
N GLU A 625 17.52 -20.12 -4.17
CA GLU A 625 18.78 -20.84 -4.29
C GLU A 625 19.31 -20.71 -5.73
N PRO A 626 20.65 -20.76 -5.94
CA PRO A 626 21.22 -20.80 -7.27
C PRO A 626 20.66 -21.98 -8.09
N ALA A 627 20.19 -21.70 -9.31
CA ALA A 627 19.66 -22.72 -10.19
C ALA A 627 20.72 -23.78 -10.52
N LYS A 628 20.33 -25.06 -10.48
CA LYS A 628 21.15 -26.19 -10.93
C LYS A 628 20.77 -26.55 -12.37
N ASP A 629 21.76 -26.72 -13.23
CA ASP A 629 21.64 -27.38 -14.55
C ASP A 629 20.48 -26.89 -15.45
N GLY A 630 20.23 -25.57 -15.48
CA GLY A 630 19.22 -24.95 -16.35
C GLY A 630 17.76 -25.14 -15.92
N ALA A 631 17.52 -25.74 -14.74
CA ALA A 631 16.20 -25.81 -14.13
C ALA A 631 15.72 -24.43 -13.62
N ALA A 632 14.44 -24.33 -13.27
CA ALA A 632 13.93 -23.15 -12.59
C ALA A 632 14.61 -22.97 -11.22
N PRO A 633 15.02 -21.74 -10.84
CA PRO A 633 15.49 -21.46 -9.49
C PRO A 633 14.43 -21.83 -8.45
N GLU A 634 14.84 -22.48 -7.37
CA GLU A 634 13.95 -22.85 -6.27
C GLU A 634 13.94 -21.77 -5.19
N LEU A 635 12.79 -21.55 -4.54
CA LEU A 635 12.70 -20.62 -3.42
C LEU A 635 13.55 -21.12 -2.25
N ASN A 636 14.36 -20.24 -1.67
CA ASN A 636 15.02 -20.51 -0.40
C ASN A 636 14.02 -20.37 0.77
N GLU A 637 14.49 -20.55 2.00
CA GLU A 637 13.63 -20.51 3.20
C GLU A 637 12.92 -19.16 3.41
N GLU A 638 13.51 -18.04 2.97
CA GLU A 638 12.83 -16.74 3.01
C GLU A 638 11.80 -16.60 1.90
N GLY A 639 12.11 -17.10 0.70
CA GLY A 639 11.18 -17.13 -0.43
C GLY A 639 9.93 -17.95 -0.13
N LYS A 640 10.09 -19.15 0.44
CA LYS A 640 8.97 -20.00 0.89
C LYS A 640 8.14 -19.31 1.97
N ALA A 641 8.80 -18.66 2.94
CA ALA A 641 8.12 -17.93 3.99
C ALA A 641 7.29 -16.75 3.43
N MET A 642 7.85 -15.97 2.50
CA MET A 642 7.13 -14.91 1.79
C MET A 642 5.85 -15.44 1.13
N VAL A 643 5.96 -16.56 0.39
CA VAL A 643 4.79 -17.18 -0.26
C VAL A 643 3.76 -17.62 0.78
N ALA A 644 4.17 -18.24 1.88
CA ALA A 644 3.25 -18.65 2.95
C ALA A 644 2.47 -17.45 3.51
N TYR A 645 3.13 -16.31 3.76
CA TYR A 645 2.44 -15.08 4.19
C TYR A 645 1.45 -14.57 3.15
N LEU A 646 1.81 -14.55 1.86
CA LEU A 646 0.88 -14.14 0.79
C LEU A 646 -0.31 -15.10 0.68
N GLN A 647 -0.11 -16.40 0.86
CA GLN A 647 -1.18 -17.39 0.84
C GLN A 647 -2.16 -17.26 2.01
N LYS A 648 -1.71 -16.72 3.16
CA LYS A 648 -2.55 -16.41 4.31
C LYS A 648 -3.50 -15.22 4.07
N LEU A 649 -3.12 -14.28 3.19
CA LEU A 649 -3.90 -13.05 2.99
C LEU A 649 -5.27 -13.33 2.38
N GLY A 650 -6.33 -12.98 3.12
CA GLY A 650 -7.72 -13.11 2.69
C GLY A 650 -8.35 -14.47 2.94
N THR A 651 -7.68 -15.38 3.66
CA THR A 651 -8.28 -16.68 4.04
C THR A 651 -9.01 -16.64 5.38
N GLY A 652 -8.90 -15.54 6.13
CA GLY A 652 -9.54 -15.38 7.44
C GLY A 652 -11.05 -15.15 7.41
N ILE A 653 -11.64 -14.93 6.23
CA ILE A 653 -13.05 -14.52 6.04
C ILE A 653 -13.93 -15.62 5.41
N GLY A 654 -13.50 -16.87 5.57
CA GLY A 654 -14.13 -18.05 4.98
C GLY A 654 -13.72 -18.30 3.53
N ASP A 655 -14.42 -19.24 2.89
CA ASP A 655 -14.18 -19.68 1.52
C ASP A 655 -14.89 -18.81 0.48
N TRP A 656 -14.73 -17.50 0.62
CA TRP A 656 -15.37 -16.48 -0.21
C TRP A 656 -15.16 -16.66 -1.71
N ARG A 657 -14.11 -17.37 -2.12
CA ARG A 657 -13.81 -17.70 -3.52
C ARG A 657 -14.86 -18.59 -4.16
N GLU A 658 -15.55 -19.41 -3.39
CA GLU A 658 -16.64 -20.26 -3.89
C GLU A 658 -17.81 -19.41 -4.41
N GLY A 659 -18.10 -18.29 -3.74
CA GLY A 659 -19.17 -17.36 -4.11
C GLY A 659 -18.74 -16.15 -4.93
N PHE A 660 -17.46 -16.04 -5.31
CA PHE A 660 -16.94 -14.83 -5.94
C PHE A 660 -17.17 -14.78 -7.45
N VAL A 661 -17.81 -13.68 -7.88
CA VAL A 661 -18.17 -13.15 -9.22
C VAL A 661 -17.82 -14.01 -10.43
N SER A 662 -16.58 -14.47 -10.57
CA SER A 662 -16.17 -15.39 -11.63
C SER A 662 -17.11 -16.58 -11.74
N THR A 663 -17.58 -17.14 -10.62
CA THR A 663 -18.49 -18.30 -10.54
C THR A 663 -19.95 -18.01 -10.87
N GLN A 664 -20.36 -16.73 -10.94
CA GLN A 664 -21.75 -16.31 -11.17
C GLN A 664 -22.01 -15.78 -12.57
N VAL A 665 -21.01 -15.77 -13.46
CA VAL A 665 -21.19 -15.33 -14.84
C VAL A 665 -22.03 -16.36 -15.58
N ALA A 666 -23.35 -16.19 -15.53
CA ALA A 666 -24.26 -16.88 -16.42
C ALA A 666 -23.86 -16.55 -17.87
N ALA A 667 -23.61 -17.59 -18.65
CA ALA A 667 -23.37 -17.52 -20.10
C ALA A 667 -24.54 -16.93 -20.91
N GLY A 668 -25.60 -16.46 -20.24
CA GLY A 668 -26.78 -15.89 -20.86
C GLY A 668 -26.51 -14.48 -21.36
N GLN A 669 -26.49 -14.33 -22.69
CA GLN A 669 -26.18 -13.14 -23.52
C GLN A 669 -24.79 -13.11 -24.18
N VAL A 670 -23.99 -14.18 -24.10
CA VAL A 670 -22.64 -14.20 -24.73
C VAL A 670 -22.66 -14.40 -26.26
N LEU A 671 -23.83 -14.54 -26.90
CA LEU A 671 -23.90 -14.85 -28.36
C LEU A 671 -24.49 -13.77 -29.26
N ASN A 672 -24.77 -12.56 -28.78
CA ASN A 672 -25.13 -11.44 -29.66
C ASN A 672 -24.05 -10.37 -29.65
N ALA A 673 -22.92 -10.65 -30.30
CA ALA A 673 -22.08 -9.57 -30.80
C ALA A 673 -22.71 -9.03 -32.09
N ASN A 674 -22.89 -7.71 -32.16
CA ASN A 674 -23.01 -7.01 -33.43
C ASN A 674 -21.92 -7.53 -34.39
N PRO A 675 -22.14 -7.63 -35.71
CA PRO A 675 -21.16 -8.22 -36.63
C PRO A 675 -19.91 -7.32 -36.74
N GLN A 676 -18.98 -7.51 -35.82
CA GLN A 676 -17.59 -7.10 -35.98
C GLN A 676 -16.91 -8.11 -36.91
N SER A 677 -16.00 -7.63 -37.74
CA SER A 677 -15.26 -8.53 -38.63
C SER A 677 -14.41 -9.49 -37.80
N GLN A 678 -14.32 -10.75 -38.23
CA GLN A 678 -13.47 -11.75 -37.57
C GLN A 678 -12.01 -11.29 -37.47
N ASP A 679 -11.54 -10.51 -38.45
CA ASP A 679 -10.20 -9.93 -38.48
C ASP A 679 -9.96 -8.94 -37.33
N GLU A 680 -10.94 -8.09 -37.00
CA GLU A 680 -10.86 -7.17 -35.85
C GLU A 680 -10.76 -7.92 -34.52
N LEU A 681 -11.56 -8.99 -34.36
CA LEU A 681 -11.53 -9.83 -33.16
C LEU A 681 -10.20 -10.58 -33.03
N LEU A 682 -9.64 -11.09 -34.12
CA LEU A 682 -8.34 -11.76 -34.11
C LEU A 682 -7.20 -10.79 -33.78
N ALA A 683 -7.23 -9.58 -34.34
CA ALA A 683 -6.24 -8.54 -34.04
C ALA A 683 -6.25 -8.15 -32.55
N LEU A 684 -7.43 -7.93 -31.97
CA LEU A 684 -7.57 -7.66 -30.54
C LEU A 684 -7.16 -8.87 -29.70
N GLY A 685 -7.59 -10.08 -30.08
CA GLY A 685 -7.29 -11.32 -29.36
C GLY A 685 -5.80 -11.59 -29.27
N LYS A 686 -5.06 -11.29 -30.35
CA LYS A 686 -3.59 -11.34 -30.36
C LYS A 686 -2.98 -10.38 -29.34
N ILE A 687 -3.44 -9.12 -29.29
CA ILE A 687 -2.97 -8.13 -28.31
C ILE A 687 -3.21 -8.61 -26.88
N VAL A 688 -4.40 -9.13 -26.60
CA VAL A 688 -4.74 -9.68 -25.27
C VAL A 688 -3.83 -10.87 -24.93
N TYR A 689 -3.64 -11.80 -25.86
CA TYR A 689 -2.77 -12.96 -25.68
C TYR A 689 -1.33 -12.57 -25.37
N GLU A 690 -0.75 -11.67 -26.16
CA GLU A 690 0.64 -11.17 -25.98
C GLU A 690 0.83 -10.44 -24.65
N ARG A 691 -0.21 -9.82 -24.10
CA ARG A 691 -0.12 -9.09 -22.83
C ARG A 691 -0.44 -9.94 -21.61
N ARG A 692 -1.27 -10.98 -21.74
CA ARG A 692 -1.88 -11.69 -20.60
C ARG A 692 -1.57 -13.19 -20.55
N CYS A 693 -1.40 -13.83 -21.71
CA CYS A 693 -1.29 -15.29 -21.80
C CYS A 693 0.12 -15.76 -22.18
N VAL A 694 0.86 -14.97 -22.94
CA VAL A 694 2.15 -15.37 -23.54
C VAL A 694 3.22 -15.74 -22.52
N GLY A 695 3.20 -15.12 -21.34
CA GLY A 695 4.18 -15.39 -20.27
C GLY A 695 4.20 -16.86 -19.86
N CYS A 696 3.03 -17.47 -19.78
CA CYS A 696 2.86 -18.89 -19.44
C CYS A 696 2.77 -19.77 -20.70
N HIS A 697 1.97 -19.39 -21.71
CA HIS A 697 1.67 -20.26 -22.85
C HIS A 697 2.66 -20.14 -24.03
N GLY A 698 3.53 -19.12 -24.02
CA GLY A 698 4.54 -18.89 -25.06
C GLY A 698 3.97 -18.29 -26.35
N VAL A 699 4.84 -17.72 -27.19
CA VAL A 699 4.43 -17.06 -28.46
C VAL A 699 3.76 -18.03 -29.43
N LYS A 700 4.15 -19.31 -29.37
CA LYS A 700 3.61 -20.38 -30.24
C LYS A 700 2.38 -21.08 -29.65
N GLY A 701 1.90 -20.69 -28.47
CA GLY A 701 0.78 -21.36 -27.80
C GLY A 701 1.09 -22.79 -27.33
N ASN A 702 2.36 -23.19 -27.28
CA ASN A 702 2.79 -24.56 -27.00
C ASN A 702 3.04 -24.86 -25.51
N GLY A 703 2.67 -23.94 -24.62
CA GLY A 703 2.83 -24.11 -23.17
C GLY A 703 4.27 -23.94 -22.66
N THR A 704 5.19 -23.43 -23.50
CA THR A 704 6.61 -23.22 -23.13
C THR A 704 6.95 -21.74 -22.98
N GLY A 705 6.06 -20.96 -22.38
CA GLY A 705 6.34 -19.57 -22.03
C GLY A 705 7.49 -19.46 -21.04
N PRO A 706 8.13 -18.28 -20.90
CA PRO A 706 9.28 -18.10 -20.00
C PRO A 706 8.98 -18.55 -18.57
N SER A 707 7.79 -18.28 -18.03
CA SER A 707 7.42 -18.65 -16.66
C SER A 707 7.01 -20.13 -16.51
N ALA A 708 6.75 -20.85 -17.62
CA ALA A 708 6.24 -22.22 -17.60
C ALA A 708 7.16 -23.21 -16.85
N ARG A 709 8.45 -22.90 -16.74
CA ARG A 709 9.44 -23.71 -16.03
C ARG A 709 9.18 -23.82 -14.52
N PHE A 710 8.42 -22.89 -13.93
CA PHE A 710 8.06 -22.91 -12.51
C PHE A 710 6.75 -23.66 -12.24
N MET A 711 5.89 -23.83 -13.24
CA MET A 711 4.47 -24.13 -13.03
C MET A 711 4.17 -25.63 -12.89
N ASP A 712 3.37 -25.98 -11.89
CA ASP A 712 2.79 -27.31 -11.67
C ASP A 712 1.27 -27.19 -11.38
N PRO A 713 0.38 -27.57 -12.32
CA PRO A 713 0.65 -28.24 -13.59
C PRO A 713 1.18 -27.28 -14.67
N ARG A 714 1.87 -27.82 -15.68
CA ARG A 714 2.36 -27.05 -16.82
C ARG A 714 1.24 -26.37 -17.61
N PRO A 715 1.49 -25.17 -18.19
CA PRO A 715 0.53 -24.48 -19.06
C PRO A 715 0.13 -25.32 -20.26
N ARG A 716 -1.10 -25.10 -20.74
CA ARG A 716 -1.66 -25.87 -21.86
C ARG A 716 -0.92 -25.60 -23.16
N ASP A 717 -0.64 -26.68 -23.90
CA ASP A 717 -0.25 -26.66 -25.31
C ASP A 717 -1.51 -26.60 -26.19
N PHE A 718 -1.82 -25.41 -26.70
CA PHE A 718 -2.96 -25.15 -27.57
C PHE A 718 -2.79 -25.76 -28.96
N THR A 719 -1.57 -26.12 -29.39
CA THR A 719 -1.32 -26.68 -30.72
C THR A 719 -1.87 -28.09 -30.91
N LYS A 720 -2.25 -28.76 -29.82
CA LYS A 720 -2.91 -30.07 -29.84
C LYS A 720 -4.43 -29.99 -29.93
N GLY A 721 -5.02 -28.83 -29.67
CA GLY A 721 -6.47 -28.66 -29.58
C GLY A 721 -7.15 -29.53 -28.50
N ILE A 722 -6.43 -30.01 -27.48
CA ILE A 722 -6.97 -30.80 -26.38
C ILE A 722 -7.18 -29.91 -25.15
N PHE A 723 -8.42 -29.82 -24.67
CA PHE A 723 -8.81 -28.98 -23.53
C PHE A 723 -9.44 -29.83 -22.43
N LYS A 724 -9.13 -29.50 -21.17
CA LYS A 724 -9.53 -30.30 -20.00
C LYS A 724 -11.03 -30.26 -19.72
N PHE A 725 -11.61 -29.06 -19.73
CA PHE A 725 -13.00 -28.85 -19.33
C PHE A 725 -13.82 -28.41 -20.54
N ARG A 726 -14.90 -29.13 -20.80
CA ARG A 726 -15.75 -28.94 -21.99
C ARG A 726 -17.18 -29.43 -21.72
N SER A 727 -18.09 -28.99 -22.57
CA SER A 727 -19.49 -29.43 -22.58
C SER A 727 -19.80 -30.41 -23.71
N THR A 728 -18.86 -30.63 -24.62
CA THR A 728 -19.06 -31.52 -25.78
C THR A 728 -18.87 -32.99 -25.41
N PRO A 729 -19.62 -33.94 -25.99
CA PRO A 729 -19.47 -35.38 -25.72
C PRO A 729 -18.29 -36.02 -26.46
N GLY A 730 -17.89 -37.24 -26.05
CA GLY A 730 -16.82 -38.05 -26.65
C GLY A 730 -15.42 -37.68 -26.15
N LYS A 731 -14.43 -38.57 -26.10
CA LYS A 731 -13.10 -38.28 -25.53
C LYS A 731 -12.31 -37.26 -26.35
N ASP A 732 -11.74 -36.24 -25.71
CA ASP A 732 -10.86 -35.22 -26.32
C ASP A 732 -11.48 -34.42 -27.50
N SER A 733 -12.81 -34.32 -27.56
CA SER A 733 -13.50 -33.48 -28.55
C SER A 733 -13.23 -31.99 -28.32
N LEU A 734 -13.37 -31.20 -29.38
CA LEU A 734 -13.21 -29.74 -29.29
C LEU A 734 -14.24 -29.11 -28.34
N PRO A 735 -13.82 -28.18 -27.46
CA PRO A 735 -14.74 -27.45 -26.60
C PRO A 735 -15.54 -26.41 -27.38
N THR A 736 -16.65 -25.94 -26.81
CA THR A 736 -17.37 -24.78 -27.35
C THR A 736 -16.62 -23.48 -27.05
N ASP A 737 -16.93 -22.40 -27.79
CA ASP A 737 -16.43 -21.06 -27.47
C ASP A 737 -16.80 -20.65 -26.03
N LEU A 738 -17.96 -21.10 -25.54
CA LEU A 738 -18.39 -20.84 -24.18
C LEU A 738 -17.53 -21.57 -23.15
N ASP A 739 -17.12 -22.82 -23.40
CA ASP A 739 -16.24 -23.55 -22.48
C ASP A 739 -14.87 -22.86 -22.34
N LEU A 740 -14.31 -22.38 -23.46
CA LEU A 740 -13.07 -21.61 -23.47
C LEU A 740 -13.25 -20.26 -22.76
N TYR A 741 -14.34 -19.55 -23.06
CA TYR A 741 -14.68 -18.28 -22.42
C TYR A 741 -14.82 -18.44 -20.90
N SER A 742 -15.51 -19.47 -20.43
CA SER A 742 -15.65 -19.77 -19.01
C SER A 742 -14.30 -20.09 -18.39
N THR A 743 -13.47 -20.91 -19.02
CA THR A 743 -12.11 -21.23 -18.51
C THR A 743 -11.24 -19.98 -18.39
N VAL A 744 -11.27 -19.07 -19.37
CA VAL A 744 -10.52 -17.80 -19.30
C VAL A 744 -11.09 -16.88 -18.21
N THR A 745 -12.41 -16.81 -18.08
CA THR A 745 -13.08 -15.96 -17.09
C THR A 745 -12.78 -16.40 -15.66
N HIS A 746 -12.84 -17.70 -15.38
CA HIS A 746 -12.63 -18.25 -14.04
C HIS A 746 -11.16 -18.47 -13.70
N GLY A 747 -10.32 -18.70 -14.71
CA GLY A 747 -8.99 -19.27 -14.50
C GLY A 747 -9.08 -20.74 -14.10
N LEU A 748 -8.01 -21.29 -13.53
CA LEU A 748 -7.99 -22.64 -12.98
C LEU A 748 -7.49 -22.58 -11.53
N TRP A 749 -8.39 -22.83 -10.60
CA TRP A 749 -8.15 -22.72 -9.16
C TRP A 749 -7.03 -23.64 -8.67
N GLY A 750 -6.20 -23.14 -7.74
CA GLY A 750 -5.05 -23.91 -7.23
C GLY A 750 -4.05 -24.28 -8.33
N THR A 751 -3.92 -23.44 -9.35
CA THR A 751 -2.85 -23.49 -10.36
C THR A 751 -2.34 -22.07 -10.63
N ALA A 752 -1.31 -21.93 -11.46
CA ALA A 752 -0.82 -20.64 -11.91
C ALA A 752 -1.71 -19.89 -12.92
N MET A 753 -2.86 -20.44 -13.36
CA MET A 753 -3.76 -19.76 -14.30
C MET A 753 -4.81 -18.90 -13.55
N PRO A 754 -4.67 -17.56 -13.55
CA PRO A 754 -5.60 -16.70 -12.83
C PRO A 754 -6.93 -16.52 -13.56
N SER A 755 -7.92 -16.00 -12.83
CA SER A 755 -9.13 -15.45 -13.41
C SER A 755 -8.84 -14.18 -14.22
N TRP A 756 -9.44 -14.09 -15.41
CA TRP A 756 -9.43 -12.90 -16.26
C TRP A 756 -10.80 -12.20 -16.31
N GLN A 757 -11.59 -12.29 -15.23
CA GLN A 757 -12.87 -11.57 -15.14
C GLN A 757 -12.72 -10.04 -15.19
N GLU A 758 -11.52 -9.54 -14.86
CA GLU A 758 -11.16 -8.12 -14.71
C GLU A 758 -10.85 -7.40 -16.03
N ILE A 759 -10.79 -8.11 -17.16
CA ILE A 759 -10.76 -7.52 -18.51
C ILE A 759 -12.16 -7.54 -19.12
N SER A 760 -12.39 -6.84 -20.23
CA SER A 760 -13.74 -6.75 -20.80
C SER A 760 -14.22 -8.09 -21.39
N ASP A 761 -15.53 -8.28 -21.46
CA ASP A 761 -16.14 -9.42 -22.15
C ASP A 761 -15.70 -9.50 -23.63
N HIS A 762 -15.58 -8.34 -24.29
CA HIS A 762 -15.07 -8.23 -25.65
C HIS A 762 -13.64 -8.76 -25.80
N GLU A 763 -12.73 -8.37 -24.92
CA GLU A 763 -11.34 -8.87 -24.90
C GLU A 763 -11.26 -10.37 -24.62
N ARG A 764 -12.08 -10.90 -23.69
CA ARG A 764 -12.15 -12.34 -23.41
C ARG A 764 -12.63 -13.14 -24.63
N ARG A 765 -13.66 -12.67 -25.33
CA ARG A 765 -14.13 -13.32 -26.57
C ARG A 765 -13.07 -13.26 -27.68
N ALA A 766 -12.41 -12.12 -27.83
CA ALA A 766 -11.36 -11.92 -28.81
C ALA A 766 -10.18 -12.90 -28.58
N VAL A 767 -9.70 -13.04 -27.34
CA VAL A 767 -8.60 -13.96 -27.03
C VAL A 767 -9.00 -15.42 -27.22
N VAL A 768 -10.26 -15.79 -26.97
CA VAL A 768 -10.77 -17.14 -27.28
C VAL A 768 -10.67 -17.44 -28.77
N GLN A 769 -11.08 -16.51 -29.65
CA GLN A 769 -10.94 -16.70 -31.09
C GLN A 769 -9.47 -16.80 -31.52
N TYR A 770 -8.59 -16.01 -30.91
CA TYR A 770 -7.16 -16.08 -31.19
C TYR A 770 -6.52 -17.41 -30.74
N ILE A 771 -6.89 -17.95 -29.58
CA ILE A 771 -6.40 -19.25 -29.08
C ILE A 771 -6.72 -20.39 -30.07
N LYS A 772 -7.87 -20.34 -30.75
CA LYS A 772 -8.27 -21.34 -31.75
C LYS A 772 -7.33 -21.38 -32.96
N THR A 773 -6.62 -20.28 -33.25
CA THR A 773 -5.69 -20.22 -34.39
C THR A 773 -4.43 -21.07 -34.23
N PHE A 774 -4.14 -21.60 -33.02
CA PHE A 774 -2.95 -22.40 -32.77
C PHE A 774 -3.06 -23.87 -33.23
N SER A 775 -4.25 -24.36 -33.61
CA SER A 775 -4.49 -25.77 -33.93
C SER A 775 -5.39 -25.91 -35.17
N ASP A 776 -4.94 -26.69 -36.15
CA ASP A 776 -5.68 -26.96 -37.39
C ASP A 776 -6.97 -27.77 -37.14
N ARG A 777 -7.10 -28.44 -35.99
CA ARG A 777 -8.35 -29.14 -35.61
C ARG A 777 -9.59 -28.24 -35.68
N TRP A 778 -9.46 -26.94 -35.42
CA TRP A 778 -10.60 -26.02 -35.45
C TRP A 778 -11.14 -25.75 -36.86
N THR A 779 -10.37 -26.07 -37.91
CA THR A 779 -10.81 -26.00 -39.32
C THR A 779 -11.12 -27.39 -39.88
N GLU A 780 -10.51 -28.45 -39.33
CA GLU A 780 -10.65 -29.84 -39.78
C GLU A 780 -11.80 -30.61 -39.12
N GLU A 781 -12.14 -30.29 -37.87
CA GLU A 781 -13.16 -30.99 -37.08
C GLU A 781 -14.36 -30.10 -36.78
N ALA A 782 -15.56 -30.69 -36.79
CA ALA A 782 -16.76 -30.01 -36.32
C ALA A 782 -16.82 -30.04 -34.79
N VAL A 783 -17.20 -28.91 -34.17
CA VAL A 783 -17.47 -28.84 -32.72
C VAL A 783 -18.82 -29.50 -32.45
N PRO A 784 -18.88 -30.60 -31.65
CA PRO A 784 -20.15 -31.24 -31.31
C PRO A 784 -21.09 -30.31 -30.52
N PRO A 785 -22.41 -30.53 -30.55
CA PRO A 785 -23.31 -29.78 -29.69
C PRO A 785 -23.01 -30.06 -28.20
N PRO A 786 -23.19 -29.07 -27.32
CA PRO A 786 -22.99 -29.26 -25.88
C PRO A 786 -24.02 -30.25 -25.32
N ILE A 787 -23.63 -31.01 -24.30
CA ILE A 787 -24.56 -31.87 -23.55
C ILE A 787 -25.64 -31.03 -22.87
N THR A 788 -26.84 -31.60 -22.76
CA THR A 788 -27.91 -31.02 -21.94
C THR A 788 -27.72 -31.47 -20.50
N ILE A 789 -27.60 -30.51 -19.57
CA ILE A 789 -27.59 -30.80 -18.13
C ILE A 789 -29.05 -30.83 -17.65
N PRO A 790 -29.60 -31.97 -17.19
CA PRO A 790 -30.94 -32.00 -16.64
C PRO A 790 -31.00 -31.25 -15.30
N PRO A 791 -32.18 -30.74 -14.91
CA PRO A 791 -32.33 -30.05 -13.62
C PRO A 791 -31.83 -30.92 -12.45
N GLU A 792 -31.07 -30.31 -11.55
CA GLU A 792 -30.55 -30.96 -10.34
C GLU A 792 -31.71 -31.50 -9.47
N PRO A 793 -31.77 -32.82 -9.22
CA PRO A 793 -32.81 -33.41 -8.39
C PRO A 793 -32.62 -33.04 -6.90
N PRO A 794 -33.66 -33.13 -6.06
CA PRO A 794 -33.52 -32.88 -4.63
C PRO A 794 -32.42 -33.72 -3.98
N ILE A 795 -31.63 -33.09 -3.11
CA ILE A 795 -30.65 -33.80 -2.29
C ILE A 795 -31.41 -34.57 -1.19
N THR A 796 -31.27 -35.88 -1.17
CA THR A 796 -31.92 -36.77 -0.21
C THR A 796 -30.89 -37.72 0.43
N PRO A 797 -31.24 -38.39 1.54
CA PRO A 797 -30.34 -39.37 2.16
C PRO A 797 -30.07 -40.56 1.24
N ALA A 798 -31.08 -40.95 0.45
CA ALA A 798 -30.95 -42.02 -0.54
C ALA A 798 -29.98 -41.63 -1.66
N SER A 799 -30.06 -40.39 -2.19
CA SER A 799 -29.14 -39.93 -3.24
C SER A 799 -27.68 -39.90 -2.76
N LEU A 800 -27.43 -39.56 -1.49
CA LEU A 800 -26.08 -39.58 -0.90
C LEU A 800 -25.51 -41.01 -0.77
N GLU A 801 -26.31 -41.98 -0.32
CA GLU A 801 -25.87 -43.38 -0.20
C GLU A 801 -25.66 -44.05 -1.55
N THR A 802 -26.57 -43.81 -2.51
CA THR A 802 -26.40 -44.26 -3.90
C THR A 802 -25.15 -43.63 -4.52
N GLY A 803 -25.00 -42.32 -4.39
CA GLY A 803 -23.83 -41.58 -4.89
C GLY A 803 -22.51 -42.08 -4.32
N LYS A 804 -22.48 -42.38 -3.01
CA LYS A 804 -21.31 -42.98 -2.36
C LYS A 804 -20.97 -44.36 -2.93
N THR A 805 -21.98 -45.21 -3.12
CA THR A 805 -21.78 -46.55 -3.68
C THR A 805 -21.24 -46.48 -5.11
N LEU A 806 -21.82 -45.62 -5.95
CA LEU A 806 -21.38 -45.39 -7.32
C LEU A 806 -19.98 -44.77 -7.38
N PHE A 807 -19.65 -43.84 -6.47
CA PHE A 807 -18.33 -43.25 -6.38
C PHE A 807 -17.26 -44.28 -6.00
N ILE A 808 -17.57 -45.17 -5.05
CA ILE A 808 -16.66 -46.27 -4.67
C ILE A 808 -16.41 -47.19 -5.86
N ALA A 809 -17.46 -47.54 -6.61
CA ALA A 809 -17.36 -48.42 -7.76
C ALA A 809 -16.56 -47.81 -8.94
N ASN A 810 -16.71 -46.50 -9.19
CA ASN A 810 -16.24 -45.89 -10.44
C ASN A 810 -15.08 -44.89 -10.28
N CYS A 811 -14.98 -44.21 -9.14
CA CYS A 811 -14.09 -43.04 -8.96
C CYS A 811 -12.93 -43.31 -7.98
N MET A 812 -13.13 -44.23 -7.04
CA MET A 812 -12.22 -44.51 -5.91
C MET A 812 -10.79 -44.85 -6.34
N LEU A 813 -10.59 -45.58 -7.44
CA LEU A 813 -9.26 -45.98 -7.90
C LEU A 813 -8.33 -44.79 -8.15
N CYS A 814 -8.88 -43.64 -8.51
CA CYS A 814 -8.14 -42.40 -8.74
C CYS A 814 -8.30 -41.41 -7.58
N HIS A 815 -9.52 -41.23 -7.07
CA HIS A 815 -9.83 -40.18 -6.09
C HIS A 815 -9.73 -40.63 -4.62
N GLY A 816 -9.56 -41.92 -4.35
CA GLY A 816 -9.56 -42.50 -2.99
C GLY A 816 -10.97 -42.60 -2.39
N ASN A 817 -11.15 -43.41 -1.34
CA ASN A 817 -12.48 -43.66 -0.73
C ASN A 817 -13.09 -42.41 -0.10
N GLU A 818 -12.24 -41.48 0.35
CA GLU A 818 -12.66 -40.23 0.98
C GLU A 818 -12.61 -39.03 0.01
N GLY A 819 -12.39 -39.27 -1.29
CA GLY A 819 -12.33 -38.23 -2.31
C GLY A 819 -11.13 -37.29 -2.16
N LYS A 820 -10.03 -37.75 -1.56
CA LYS A 820 -8.83 -36.95 -1.28
C LYS A 820 -7.83 -36.87 -2.44
N GLY A 821 -8.12 -37.52 -3.57
CA GLY A 821 -7.23 -37.55 -4.73
C GLY A 821 -6.02 -38.48 -4.56
N ASP A 822 -6.10 -39.44 -3.64
CA ASP A 822 -5.03 -40.33 -3.17
C ASP A 822 -5.30 -41.81 -3.50
N GLY A 823 -6.06 -42.06 -4.57
CA GLY A 823 -6.38 -43.42 -5.00
C GLY A 823 -5.15 -44.25 -5.43
N PRO A 824 -5.25 -45.59 -5.41
CA PRO A 824 -4.13 -46.49 -5.72
C PRO A 824 -3.51 -46.29 -7.11
N MET A 825 -4.24 -45.70 -8.06
CA MET A 825 -3.72 -45.43 -9.42
C MET A 825 -2.86 -44.17 -9.51
N VAL A 826 -2.90 -43.26 -8.53
CA VAL A 826 -2.24 -41.95 -8.59
C VAL A 826 -0.76 -42.02 -9.00
N PRO A 827 0.08 -42.95 -8.49
CA PRO A 827 1.49 -43.02 -8.85
C PRO A 827 1.77 -43.28 -10.34
N VAL A 828 0.80 -43.81 -11.08
CA VAL A 828 0.95 -44.17 -12.51
C VAL A 828 0.15 -43.26 -13.45
N LEU A 829 -0.67 -42.34 -12.93
CA LEU A 829 -1.48 -41.45 -13.76
C LEU A 829 -0.62 -40.41 -14.48
N LYS A 830 -0.78 -40.34 -15.80
CA LYS A 830 -0.15 -39.34 -16.67
C LYS A 830 -1.16 -38.71 -17.60
N ASP A 831 -0.94 -37.45 -17.95
CA ASP A 831 -1.71 -36.78 -18.99
C ASP A 831 -1.22 -37.15 -20.40
N ALA A 832 -1.94 -36.68 -21.41
CA ALA A 832 -1.61 -36.89 -22.83
C ALA A 832 -0.23 -36.32 -23.23
N TRP A 833 0.40 -35.51 -22.36
CA TRP A 833 1.73 -34.93 -22.55
C TRP A 833 2.80 -35.64 -21.68
N GLY A 834 2.44 -36.76 -21.06
CA GLY A 834 3.34 -37.58 -20.25
C GLY A 834 3.66 -37.00 -18.87
N GLN A 835 2.99 -35.93 -18.45
CA GLN A 835 3.19 -35.31 -17.13
C GLN A 835 2.40 -36.06 -16.05
N PRO A 836 2.93 -36.21 -14.83
CA PRO A 836 2.19 -36.77 -13.70
C PRO A 836 0.88 -36.00 -13.45
N LEU A 837 -0.18 -36.72 -13.09
CA LEU A 837 -1.47 -36.13 -12.76
C LEU A 837 -1.81 -36.34 -11.28
N LYS A 838 -2.40 -35.29 -10.69
CA LYS A 838 -3.00 -35.33 -9.35
C LYS A 838 -4.52 -35.20 -9.51
N PRO A 839 -5.30 -36.27 -9.25
CA PRO A 839 -6.75 -36.18 -9.19
C PRO A 839 -7.21 -35.14 -8.16
N ALA A 840 -8.39 -34.56 -8.38
CA ALA A 840 -8.91 -33.53 -7.49
C ALA A 840 -9.21 -34.11 -6.10
N ASN A 841 -8.79 -33.37 -5.07
CA ASN A 841 -9.22 -33.55 -3.70
C ASN A 841 -10.49 -32.71 -3.46
N PHE A 842 -11.63 -33.39 -3.28
CA PHE A 842 -12.94 -32.76 -3.11
C PHE A 842 -13.18 -32.17 -1.71
N THR A 843 -12.26 -32.41 -0.77
CA THR A 843 -12.35 -31.85 0.58
C THR A 843 -11.68 -30.49 0.70
N LEU A 844 -10.87 -30.06 -0.27
CA LEU A 844 -10.12 -28.81 -0.18
C LEU A 844 -10.97 -27.58 -0.53
N ALA A 845 -10.71 -26.49 0.18
CA ALA A 845 -11.24 -25.17 -0.13
C ALA A 845 -10.88 -24.68 -1.55
N ALA A 846 -11.72 -23.81 -2.11
CA ALA A 846 -11.49 -23.22 -3.42
C ALA A 846 -10.14 -22.47 -3.51
N GLY A 847 -9.40 -22.73 -4.58
CA GLY A 847 -8.09 -22.12 -4.85
C GLY A 847 -6.89 -22.83 -4.21
N LEU A 848 -7.10 -23.86 -3.39
CA LEU A 848 -5.99 -24.68 -2.89
C LEU A 848 -5.44 -25.62 -3.99
N SER A 849 -4.11 -25.79 -4.00
CA SER A 849 -3.46 -26.71 -4.93
C SER A 849 -3.96 -28.14 -4.72
N GLY A 850 -4.18 -28.87 -5.81
CA GLY A 850 -4.80 -30.20 -5.78
C GLY A 850 -6.33 -30.23 -5.62
N GLY A 851 -6.98 -29.10 -5.34
CA GLY A 851 -8.45 -29.01 -5.27
C GLY A 851 -9.15 -28.97 -6.64
N VAL A 852 -10.48 -28.80 -6.62
CA VAL A 852 -11.30 -28.66 -7.83
C VAL A 852 -10.99 -27.34 -8.55
N LYS A 853 -10.96 -27.38 -9.90
CA LYS A 853 -10.35 -26.32 -10.72
C LYS A 853 -11.27 -25.20 -11.20
N LEU A 854 -12.57 -25.46 -11.36
CA LEU A 854 -13.51 -24.48 -11.95
C LEU A 854 -14.74 -24.18 -11.07
N GLY A 855 -14.87 -24.82 -9.91
CA GLY A 855 -16.10 -24.71 -9.14
C GLY A 855 -16.37 -25.94 -8.29
N HIS A 856 -17.00 -25.75 -7.13
CA HIS A 856 -17.67 -26.84 -6.42
C HIS A 856 -19.19 -26.89 -6.75
N ASP A 857 -19.62 -26.11 -7.76
CA ASP A 857 -21.02 -26.05 -8.18
C ASP A 857 -21.46 -27.35 -8.87
N GLY A 858 -22.74 -27.68 -8.69
CA GLY A 858 -23.30 -28.94 -9.17
C GLY A 858 -23.21 -29.12 -10.68
N GLU A 859 -23.48 -28.06 -11.46
CA GLU A 859 -23.45 -28.13 -12.93
C GLU A 859 -22.04 -28.39 -13.46
N HIS A 860 -21.02 -27.73 -12.91
CA HIS A 860 -19.63 -27.99 -13.28
C HIS A 860 -19.21 -29.42 -12.97
N LEU A 861 -19.52 -29.91 -11.77
CA LEU A 861 -19.18 -31.27 -11.37
C LEU A 861 -19.91 -32.31 -12.24
N PHE A 862 -21.21 -32.10 -12.49
CA PHE A 862 -22.01 -32.93 -13.39
C PHE A 862 -21.40 -32.97 -14.80
N LYS A 863 -21.09 -31.81 -15.37
CA LYS A 863 -20.49 -31.70 -16.69
C LYS A 863 -19.14 -32.41 -16.77
N THR A 864 -18.30 -32.25 -15.75
CA THR A 864 -16.97 -32.86 -15.69
C THR A 864 -17.04 -34.38 -15.54
N ALA A 865 -17.95 -34.90 -14.71
CA ALA A 865 -18.19 -36.33 -14.60
C ALA A 865 -18.72 -36.92 -15.92
N THR A 866 -19.68 -36.25 -16.54
CA THR A 866 -20.32 -36.70 -17.79
C THR A 866 -19.34 -36.75 -18.96
N THR A 867 -18.55 -35.69 -19.15
CA THR A 867 -17.66 -35.52 -20.32
C THR A 867 -16.21 -35.94 -20.07
N GLY A 868 -15.87 -36.32 -18.84
CA GLY A 868 -14.49 -36.59 -18.42
C GLY A 868 -13.61 -35.35 -18.44
N VAL A 869 -12.30 -35.55 -18.20
CA VAL A 869 -11.30 -34.47 -18.26
C VAL A 869 -10.36 -34.74 -19.43
N GLY A 870 -10.40 -33.85 -20.43
CA GLY A 870 -9.65 -34.01 -21.68
C GLY A 870 -8.13 -34.10 -21.46
N GLY A 871 -7.49 -34.98 -22.22
CA GLY A 871 -6.07 -35.30 -22.11
C GLY A 871 -5.69 -36.02 -20.82
N THR A 872 -6.65 -36.56 -20.07
CA THR A 872 -6.39 -37.35 -18.86
C THR A 872 -7.01 -38.74 -18.96
N PRO A 873 -6.65 -39.67 -18.07
CA PRO A 873 -7.31 -40.99 -17.99
C PRO A 873 -8.75 -40.94 -17.46
N MET A 874 -9.30 -39.78 -17.06
CA MET A 874 -10.67 -39.69 -16.55
C MET A 874 -11.69 -40.05 -17.65
N PRO A 875 -12.50 -41.12 -17.47
CA PRO A 875 -13.46 -41.58 -18.48
C PRO A 875 -14.61 -40.60 -18.73
N VAL A 876 -15.32 -40.81 -19.84
CA VAL A 876 -16.58 -40.14 -20.17
C VAL A 876 -17.72 -40.97 -19.57
N PHE A 877 -18.21 -40.62 -18.37
CA PHE A 877 -19.23 -41.43 -17.69
C PHE A 877 -20.64 -41.26 -18.25
N GLY A 878 -20.90 -40.25 -19.10
CA GLY A 878 -22.22 -40.04 -19.71
C GLY A 878 -22.69 -41.19 -20.62
N GLU A 879 -21.80 -42.10 -21.00
CA GLU A 879 -22.13 -43.32 -21.75
C GLU A 879 -22.30 -44.56 -20.86
N GLN A 880 -21.94 -44.46 -19.57
CA GLN A 880 -21.87 -45.58 -18.63
C GLN A 880 -22.88 -45.47 -17.48
N LEU A 881 -23.25 -44.25 -17.10
CA LEU A 881 -24.14 -43.94 -15.99
C LEU A 881 -25.32 -43.08 -16.47
N THR A 882 -26.48 -43.23 -15.83
CA THR A 882 -27.63 -42.37 -16.12
C THR A 882 -27.41 -40.96 -15.57
N PRO A 883 -28.12 -39.94 -16.08
CA PRO A 883 -28.02 -38.59 -15.52
C PRO A 883 -28.37 -38.51 -14.03
N GLU A 884 -29.35 -39.30 -13.57
CA GLU A 884 -29.71 -39.38 -12.14
C GLU A 884 -28.55 -39.96 -11.30
N GLU A 885 -27.90 -41.01 -11.78
CA GLU A 885 -26.73 -41.63 -11.12
C GLU A 885 -25.55 -40.65 -11.03
N ILE A 886 -25.31 -39.85 -12.08
CA ILE A 886 -24.26 -38.82 -12.07
C ILE A 886 -24.60 -37.73 -11.06
N TRP A 887 -25.86 -37.28 -10.97
CA TRP A 887 -26.28 -36.32 -9.95
C TRP A 887 -26.10 -36.86 -8.52
N ASP A 888 -26.40 -38.14 -8.28
CA ASP A 888 -26.15 -38.78 -7.00
C ASP A 888 -24.65 -38.77 -6.64
N ILE A 889 -23.76 -39.04 -7.59
CA ILE A 889 -22.30 -38.89 -7.40
C ILE A 889 -21.93 -37.44 -7.06
N VAL A 890 -22.49 -36.46 -7.76
CA VAL A 890 -22.24 -35.03 -7.50
C VAL A 890 -22.67 -34.65 -6.08
N HIS A 891 -23.86 -35.08 -5.64
CA HIS A 891 -24.33 -34.86 -4.28
C HIS A 891 -23.38 -35.46 -3.24
N TYR A 892 -22.89 -36.68 -3.46
CA TYR A 892 -21.92 -37.30 -2.57
C TYR A 892 -20.60 -36.52 -2.52
N VAL A 893 -20.04 -36.13 -3.68
CA VAL A 893 -18.82 -35.33 -3.77
C VAL A 893 -18.96 -33.99 -3.05
N GLN A 894 -20.07 -33.28 -3.24
CA GLN A 894 -20.33 -32.02 -2.54
C GLN A 894 -20.47 -32.22 -1.03
N SER A 895 -21.05 -33.34 -0.59
CA SER A 895 -21.15 -33.67 0.84
C SER A 895 -19.80 -33.78 1.54
N LEU A 896 -18.75 -34.21 0.81
CA LEU A 896 -17.37 -34.26 1.33
C LEU A 896 -16.85 -32.83 1.60
N ARG A 897 -17.10 -31.89 0.69
CA ARG A 897 -16.74 -30.47 0.90
C ARG A 897 -17.56 -29.86 2.03
N VAL A 898 -18.87 -30.11 2.11
CA VAL A 898 -19.72 -29.58 3.20
C VAL A 898 -19.20 -30.04 4.56
N LYS A 899 -18.87 -31.34 4.69
CA LYS A 899 -18.33 -31.91 5.93
C LYS A 899 -16.98 -31.28 6.29
N ALA A 900 -16.08 -31.14 5.32
CA ALA A 900 -14.77 -30.54 5.53
C ALA A 900 -14.88 -29.05 5.92
N HIS A 901 -15.69 -28.28 5.20
CA HIS A 901 -15.86 -26.85 5.47
C HIS A 901 -16.52 -26.60 6.83
N GLN A 902 -17.51 -27.41 7.20
CA GLN A 902 -18.10 -27.32 8.54
C GLN A 902 -17.08 -27.63 9.65
N ALA A 903 -16.20 -28.62 9.44
CA ALA A 903 -15.13 -28.92 10.40
C ALA A 903 -14.13 -27.76 10.53
N GLU A 904 -13.70 -27.16 9.41
CA GLU A 904 -12.84 -25.96 9.39
C GLU A 904 -13.48 -24.79 10.16
N LEU A 905 -14.79 -24.57 10.00
CA LEU A 905 -15.49 -23.50 10.72
C LEU A 905 -15.62 -23.80 12.22
N VAL A 906 -15.80 -25.06 12.61
CA VAL A 906 -15.78 -25.48 14.02
C VAL A 906 -14.40 -25.23 14.63
N GLU A 907 -13.31 -25.57 13.93
CA GLU A 907 -11.95 -25.23 14.34
C GLU A 907 -11.73 -23.72 14.45
N ALA A 908 -12.37 -22.95 13.55
CA ALA A 908 -12.39 -21.49 13.60
C ALA A 908 -13.38 -20.91 14.65
N GLY A 909 -14.00 -21.73 15.50
CA GLY A 909 -14.83 -21.26 16.62
C GLY A 909 -16.32 -21.06 16.32
N LEU A 910 -16.86 -21.70 15.27
CA LEU A 910 -18.30 -21.77 15.02
C LEU A 910 -19.05 -22.35 16.23
N LYS A 911 -20.08 -21.63 16.70
CA LYS A 911 -20.89 -22.04 17.85
C LYS A 911 -21.86 -23.15 17.50
N ASP A 912 -22.12 -24.04 18.47
CA ASP A 912 -22.99 -25.22 18.30
C ASP A 912 -24.40 -24.87 17.81
N GLY A 913 -25.00 -23.79 18.33
CA GLY A 913 -26.34 -23.33 17.94
C GLY A 913 -26.44 -22.85 16.49
N ASP A 914 -25.32 -22.51 15.85
CA ASP A 914 -25.27 -21.99 14.48
C ASP A 914 -24.87 -23.07 13.45
N ARG A 915 -24.48 -24.27 13.91
CA ARG A 915 -23.93 -25.35 13.04
C ARG A 915 -24.90 -25.78 11.95
N GLU A 916 -26.16 -25.97 12.29
CA GLU A 916 -27.18 -26.44 11.34
C GLU A 916 -27.46 -25.40 10.24
N GLN A 917 -27.69 -24.14 10.64
CA GLN A 917 -27.92 -23.06 9.69
C GLN A 917 -26.68 -22.81 8.80
N THR A 918 -25.49 -22.90 9.37
CA THR A 918 -24.23 -22.78 8.62
C THR A 918 -24.12 -23.89 7.59
N ARG A 919 -24.36 -25.14 7.98
CA ARG A 919 -24.37 -26.30 7.07
C ARG A 919 -25.35 -26.09 5.90
N LEU A 920 -26.55 -25.58 6.18
CA LEU A 920 -27.55 -25.27 5.14
C LEU A 920 -27.11 -24.15 4.19
N ARG A 921 -26.34 -23.17 4.68
CA ARG A 921 -25.77 -22.10 3.85
C ARG A 921 -24.63 -22.60 2.99
N ILE A 922 -23.79 -23.52 3.49
CA ILE A 922 -22.75 -24.18 2.68
C ILE A 922 -23.40 -25.01 1.56
N TRP A 923 -24.42 -25.82 1.87
CA TRP A 923 -25.15 -26.53 0.81
C TRP A 923 -25.73 -25.57 -0.25
N ALA A 924 -26.30 -24.45 0.19
CA ALA A 924 -26.85 -23.45 -0.71
C ALA A 924 -25.79 -22.70 -1.55
N SER A 925 -24.51 -22.71 -1.17
CA SER A 925 -23.43 -22.16 -2.01
C SER A 925 -22.93 -23.15 -3.06
N LEU A 926 -23.15 -24.46 -2.85
CA LEU A 926 -22.66 -25.52 -3.75
C LEU A 926 -23.75 -26.05 -4.69
N SER A 927 -25.00 -26.10 -4.24
CA SER A 927 -26.09 -26.77 -4.96
C SER A 927 -27.29 -25.84 -5.14
N THR A 928 -27.88 -25.87 -6.34
CA THR A 928 -29.12 -25.15 -6.61
C THR A 928 -30.33 -25.89 -6.02
N ALA A 929 -30.24 -27.22 -5.88
CA ALA A 929 -31.23 -28.08 -5.25
C ALA A 929 -31.21 -28.06 -3.71
N ALA A 930 -30.30 -27.28 -3.11
CA ALA A 930 -30.30 -27.05 -1.67
C ALA A 930 -31.69 -26.60 -1.19
N ARG A 931 -32.17 -27.20 -0.08
CA ARG A 931 -33.49 -26.95 0.54
C ARG A 931 -34.71 -27.47 -0.26
N ARG A 932 -34.51 -28.30 -1.30
CA ARG A 932 -35.60 -28.94 -2.06
C ARG A 932 -35.91 -30.38 -1.61
N GLY A 933 -35.24 -30.90 -0.56
CA GLY A 933 -35.43 -32.27 0.00
C GLY A 933 -35.09 -32.38 1.51
N ASP A 934 -35.36 -33.53 2.13
CA ASP A 934 -35.22 -33.81 3.59
C ASP A 934 -33.75 -33.96 4.08
N LEU A 935 -32.92 -32.95 3.80
CA LEU A 935 -31.51 -32.88 4.23
C LEU A 935 -31.34 -32.83 5.77
N ASP A 936 -32.38 -32.40 6.49
CA ASP A 936 -32.31 -32.06 7.92
C ASP A 936 -32.56 -33.25 8.85
N GLN A 937 -33.34 -34.27 8.44
CA GLN A 937 -33.66 -35.40 9.33
C GLN A 937 -32.67 -36.58 9.30
N ALA A 938 -32.07 -36.93 8.15
CA ALA A 938 -31.32 -38.18 8.05
C ALA A 938 -29.80 -38.06 8.25
N VAL A 939 -29.21 -36.89 7.94
CA VAL A 939 -27.77 -36.67 8.17
C VAL A 939 -27.47 -36.60 9.69
N VAL A 940 -28.45 -36.19 10.50
CA VAL A 940 -28.38 -36.22 11.98
C VAL A 940 -28.43 -37.66 12.52
N GLN A 941 -29.20 -38.56 11.90
CA GLN A 941 -29.29 -39.96 12.34
C GLN A 941 -28.07 -40.80 11.96
N ALA A 942 -27.37 -40.48 10.88
CA ALA A 942 -26.18 -41.21 10.45
C ALA A 942 -24.91 -40.88 11.29
N ALA A 943 -24.82 -39.67 11.85
CA ALA A 943 -23.66 -39.22 12.62
C ALA A 943 -23.67 -39.66 14.10
N GLN A 944 -24.78 -40.21 14.60
CA GLN A 944 -24.96 -40.61 16.01
C GLN A 944 -24.79 -42.11 16.28
N LYS A 945 -24.47 -42.93 15.28
CA LYS A 945 -24.20 -44.37 15.51
C LYS A 945 -22.71 -44.59 15.85
N PRO A 946 -22.37 -45.07 17.06
CA PRO A 946 -21.01 -45.54 17.33
C PRO A 946 -20.69 -46.74 16.44
N GLN A 947 -19.46 -46.81 15.93
CA GLN A 947 -18.99 -48.00 15.21
C GLN A 947 -19.07 -49.24 16.13
N PRO A 948 -19.49 -50.42 15.64
CA PRO A 948 -19.44 -51.63 16.44
C PRO A 948 -17.99 -52.06 16.65
N GLU A 949 -17.61 -52.33 17.89
CA GLU A 949 -16.37 -53.02 18.23
C GLU A 949 -16.33 -54.39 17.54
N THR A 950 -15.21 -54.69 16.89
CA THR A 950 -14.97 -55.96 16.21
C THR A 950 -14.46 -56.97 17.25
N GLU A 951 -15.32 -57.89 17.68
CA GLU A 951 -14.88 -59.10 18.39
C GLU A 951 -14.19 -60.05 17.40
N LEU A 952 -12.88 -60.22 17.59
CA LEU A 952 -12.07 -61.24 16.93
C LEU A 952 -12.41 -62.62 17.51
N VAL A 953 -12.99 -63.47 16.67
CA VAL A 953 -13.09 -64.91 16.91
C VAL A 953 -11.69 -65.52 16.76
N ALA A 954 -11.14 -66.05 17.86
CA ALA A 954 -9.97 -66.91 17.83
C ALA A 954 -10.45 -68.38 17.90
N GLU A 955 -10.43 -69.06 16.76
CA GLU A 955 -10.33 -70.52 16.71
C GLU A 955 -8.91 -70.92 17.17
N SER A 956 -8.83 -71.76 18.20
CA SER A 956 -7.65 -72.56 18.51
C SER A 956 -8.03 -74.03 18.46
N ALA A 957 -7.49 -74.73 17.49
CA ALA A 957 -7.38 -76.18 17.49
C ALA A 957 -6.04 -76.55 18.13
N ASP A 958 -6.06 -77.46 19.11
CA ASP A 958 -4.97 -78.41 19.34
C ASP A 958 -5.48 -79.55 20.25
N GLU A 959 -5.64 -80.74 19.66
CA GLU A 959 -5.48 -82.04 20.32
C GLU A 959 -4.30 -82.72 19.64
N GLY A 960 -3.26 -83.09 20.40
CA GLY A 960 -2.30 -84.15 20.03
C GLY A 960 -1.04 -83.73 19.29
#